data_AF-A0A7X0H7T8-F1
#
_entry.id   AF-A0A7X0H7T8-F1
#
_cell.length_a   1.000
_cell.length_b   1.000
_cell.length_c   1.000
_cell.angle_alpha   90.00
_cell.angle_beta   90.00
_cell.angle_gamma   90.00
#
_symmetry.space_group_name_H-M   'P 1'
#
loop_
_entity.id
_entity.type
_entity.pdbx_description
1 polymer ?
#
loop_
_entity_poly.entity_id
_entity_poly.type
_entity_poly.pdbx_seq_one_letter_code
_entity_poly.pdbx_strand_id
1 'polypeptide(L)'
;MTRLLGLCVGLLGLTAAQAQDEQPAGPQALVQMELLLGSDRVMSESVSGTVWDVNPTAGRRLVQLPMRILPGEAGAGEMVLEEPALSFQGGRFLFWEIPDDQSTGSRGRTSEPVGPTDEELLDLEYLLTRGSDVDDRRGLDAGGDEGSGQSEVPEIAPRLARELFISQAGGVTRVAWEVARGFPGGVVKNGGEDQPYSLLLDRAQLEELEPERPERLTRNADESSREFTYRKRLADAEYRELAGTYRDLQKMVRALPDRFEQDLPETVWAVFEVNALASGWTLRGHESGPWTMDFDDWELLTTLASGRGGGRNASGEGDYSTEELTQIRQLAAMAGDPHPWTQRLLATAVAQSEFPGKAAPDDVVSKLLEKMLQSPDTLARNRTVYALAQVEPATPAVSQVLAASARETRDPAIQLAALRAELSLQLADAAPSRNGEATGDGVSGAINSVNAMLSDEDGADAGLVVEQFLVTIPDDEQTVTAVISGVRFDNLPKPRFDAAVAAVLRSAGEQPEVVGGWVNLQLLGSNDPSVVSRTLDLLARADEPAPILTPLARGLSGMVFRESESAEDAPLDLMITSGIPLDSANHSLFRLLNSGDPLLRKKGWLVLRHFELTDRPTSGSRRSNPATEADDSDPLAMIVDAGLSDPRSTPSSLVSFLARQSDAARADGSLLRVVVEGDQPASRHAARVLRGSERSFDTALREMEPDARETFANRVYEALGDGPEPVTGLMRDEAGGGRGGVIGWFAQELAAGELPDPSAWGEAAGGERNLMQAAVATDEQLAAGAFAALTAMAGGDRELQYKMFERFKDDRKTKTSDSMVEAWVDARKDIYTQRLRSAAGDYRLVMIVTGLAPAEGGVGRASDPILGSDPSVAQARAEGAAVVETSERTTLGVTRLIADGRAIRFSSGTPELGVPEDQLAIRITTPSQLKAFEVQQIKDLPLEESDEPLDLFPQDQGVWRGTMILRDGRDFELVMEPWGGADKSGTDDKKKSPTSGGSDLKNNPFN
;
A
#
# COMPACT_ATOMS: atom_id res chain seq x y z
N MET A 1 -61.72 -18.51 -48.72
CA MET A 1 -62.31 -18.01 -47.46
C MET A 1 -61.95 -18.93 -46.28
N THR A 2 -60.70 -19.44 -46.26
CA THR A 2 -60.14 -20.31 -45.23
C THR A 2 -58.62 -20.10 -45.30
N ARG A 3 -58.12 -19.01 -44.72
CA ARG A 3 -56.68 -18.65 -44.56
C ARG A 3 -56.50 -17.33 -43.80
N LEU A 4 -57.20 -17.16 -42.68
CA LEU A 4 -57.10 -15.93 -41.85
C LEU A 4 -57.37 -16.21 -40.35
N LEU A 5 -56.89 -17.35 -39.86
CA LEU A 5 -57.02 -17.80 -38.45
C LEU A 5 -55.79 -18.61 -38.01
N GLY A 6 -54.58 -18.11 -38.32
CA GLY A 6 -53.32 -18.79 -37.98
C GLY A 6 -52.17 -17.84 -37.62
N LEU A 7 -52.48 -16.62 -37.17
CA LEU A 7 -51.47 -15.58 -36.92
C LEU A 7 -51.72 -14.76 -35.64
N CYS A 8 -52.52 -15.27 -34.69
CA CYS A 8 -52.79 -14.60 -33.41
C CYS A 8 -52.46 -15.46 -32.16
N VAL A 9 -51.67 -16.54 -32.29
CA VAL A 9 -51.22 -17.35 -31.13
C VAL A 9 -49.70 -17.27 -30.93
N GLY A 10 -48.95 -16.62 -31.81
CA GLY A 10 -47.48 -16.53 -31.76
C GLY A 10 -46.90 -15.18 -31.27
N LEU A 11 -47.71 -14.29 -30.70
CA LEU A 11 -47.30 -12.92 -30.34
C LEU A 11 -47.73 -12.50 -28.92
N LEU A 12 -48.14 -13.46 -28.08
CA LEU A 12 -48.47 -13.24 -26.66
C LEU A 12 -47.47 -13.90 -25.69
N GLY A 13 -46.29 -14.33 -26.18
CA GLY A 13 -45.27 -15.00 -25.39
C GLY A 13 -43.97 -14.21 -25.15
N LEU A 14 -43.92 -12.91 -25.46
CA LEU A 14 -42.68 -12.14 -25.44
C LEU A 14 -42.83 -10.68 -24.95
N THR A 15 -43.88 -10.40 -24.19
CA THR A 15 -44.08 -9.10 -23.49
C THR A 15 -44.55 -9.31 -22.05
N ALA A 16 -43.86 -10.18 -21.31
CA ALA A 16 -44.02 -10.36 -19.86
C ALA A 16 -42.77 -9.93 -19.05
N ALA A 17 -41.72 -9.44 -19.72
CA ALA A 17 -40.62 -8.73 -19.10
C ALA A 17 -40.73 -7.25 -19.47
N GLN A 18 -40.64 -6.34 -18.50
CA GLN A 18 -40.87 -4.89 -18.58
C GLN A 18 -42.30 -4.37 -18.36
N ALA A 19 -43.09 -5.05 -17.53
CA ALA A 19 -43.79 -4.28 -16.50
C ALA A 19 -42.81 -4.19 -15.32
N GLN A 20 -41.96 -3.15 -15.31
CA GLN A 20 -41.48 -2.64 -14.03
C GLN A 20 -42.74 -2.13 -13.35
N ASP A 21 -43.39 -3.03 -12.59
CA ASP A 21 -44.36 -2.64 -11.58
C ASP A 21 -43.75 -1.49 -10.81
N GLU A 22 -44.52 -0.42 -10.61
CA GLU A 22 -44.16 0.69 -9.73
C GLU A 22 -43.80 0.07 -8.37
N GLN A 23 -42.50 -0.20 -8.16
CA GLN A 23 -42.00 -0.68 -6.88
C GLN A 23 -42.51 0.32 -5.86
N PRO A 24 -43.24 -0.14 -4.83
CA PRO A 24 -43.79 0.79 -3.84
C PRO A 24 -42.62 1.58 -3.28
N ALA A 25 -42.71 2.91 -3.37
CA ALA A 25 -41.62 3.82 -2.98
C ALA A 25 -41.29 3.78 -1.46
N GLY A 26 -41.87 2.84 -0.72
CA GLY A 26 -41.63 2.62 0.70
C GLY A 26 -40.54 1.57 0.98
N PRO A 27 -40.08 1.48 2.24
CA PRO A 27 -39.15 0.48 2.70
C PRO A 27 -39.77 -0.90 2.56
N GLN A 28 -38.93 -1.84 2.17
CA GLN A 28 -39.33 -3.23 1.99
C GLN A 28 -38.81 -4.01 3.18
N ALA A 29 -39.71 -4.63 3.94
CA ALA A 29 -39.35 -5.58 4.97
C ALA A 29 -39.26 -6.98 4.33
N LEU A 30 -38.05 -7.48 4.15
CA LEU A 30 -37.77 -8.78 3.55
C LEU A 30 -37.50 -9.82 4.64
N VAL A 31 -38.09 -11.01 4.53
CA VAL A 31 -37.83 -12.10 5.46
C VAL A 31 -36.44 -12.68 5.20
N GLN A 32 -35.59 -12.77 6.22
CA GLN A 32 -34.27 -13.40 6.11
C GLN A 32 -34.38 -14.92 6.27
N MET A 33 -34.31 -15.64 5.15
CA MET A 33 -34.56 -17.08 5.11
C MET A 33 -33.54 -17.89 5.92
N GLU A 34 -32.27 -17.47 5.98
CA GLU A 34 -31.24 -18.15 6.77
C GLU A 34 -31.51 -18.08 8.27
N LEU A 35 -31.82 -16.89 8.78
CA LEU A 35 -32.18 -16.71 10.19
C LEU A 35 -33.52 -17.38 10.51
N LEU A 36 -34.42 -17.46 9.53
CA LEU A 36 -35.67 -18.18 9.70
C LEU A 36 -35.37 -19.66 10.04
N LEU A 37 -34.45 -20.33 9.35
CA LEU A 37 -34.13 -21.74 9.64
C LEU A 37 -33.15 -21.94 10.80
N GLY A 38 -32.18 -21.04 10.94
CA GLY A 38 -31.06 -21.21 11.86
C GLY A 38 -31.35 -20.75 13.29
N SER A 39 -32.38 -19.93 13.50
CA SER A 39 -32.66 -19.35 14.82
C SER A 39 -33.71 -20.15 15.59
N ASP A 40 -33.36 -20.53 16.82
CA ASP A 40 -34.28 -21.11 17.82
C ASP A 40 -35.39 -20.13 18.25
N ARG A 41 -35.24 -18.85 17.93
CA ARG A 41 -36.19 -17.79 18.25
C ARG A 41 -37.47 -17.85 17.42
N VAL A 42 -37.42 -18.42 16.21
CA VAL A 42 -38.56 -18.38 15.27
C VAL A 42 -39.80 -19.03 15.85
N MET A 43 -39.64 -20.11 16.62
CA MET A 43 -40.72 -20.79 17.32
C MET A 43 -40.43 -20.80 18.82
N SER A 44 -40.64 -19.67 19.50
CA SER A 44 -40.37 -19.55 20.93
C SER A 44 -41.61 -19.77 21.79
N GLU A 45 -41.43 -20.39 22.96
CA GLU A 45 -42.50 -20.53 23.97
C GLU A 45 -42.81 -19.19 24.66
N SER A 46 -41.83 -18.31 24.74
CA SER A 46 -41.95 -16.95 25.28
C SER A 46 -40.95 -16.02 24.58
N VAL A 47 -41.17 -14.71 24.67
CA VAL A 47 -40.21 -13.68 24.27
C VAL A 47 -39.86 -12.86 25.49
N SER A 48 -38.58 -12.87 25.87
CA SER A 48 -38.08 -12.17 27.06
C SER A 48 -37.23 -10.98 26.63
N GLY A 49 -37.75 -9.77 26.82
CA GLY A 49 -37.01 -8.53 26.65
C GLY A 49 -36.43 -8.01 27.98
N THR A 50 -35.80 -6.85 27.96
CA THR A 50 -35.17 -6.26 29.17
C THR A 50 -36.14 -6.03 30.32
N VAL A 51 -37.34 -5.53 30.01
CA VAL A 51 -38.38 -5.19 31.00
C VAL A 51 -39.70 -5.95 30.80
N TRP A 52 -39.82 -6.73 29.72
CA TRP A 52 -41.05 -7.46 29.37
C TRP A 52 -40.77 -8.96 29.29
N ASP A 53 -41.69 -9.77 29.81
CA ASP A 53 -41.84 -11.19 29.47
C ASP A 53 -43.18 -11.39 28.77
N VAL A 54 -43.15 -11.82 27.50
CA VAL A 54 -44.35 -12.06 26.71
C VAL A 54 -44.57 -13.55 26.58
N ASN A 55 -45.71 -14.02 27.09
CA ASN A 55 -46.17 -15.39 26.97
C ASN A 55 -47.38 -15.47 26.02
N PRO A 56 -47.50 -16.51 25.19
CA PRO A 56 -48.66 -16.69 24.33
C PRO A 56 -49.92 -16.94 25.16
N THR A 57 -51.07 -16.54 24.62
CA THR A 57 -52.39 -16.91 25.16
C THR A 57 -52.56 -18.42 25.10
N ALA A 58 -53.26 -19.01 26.08
CA ALA A 58 -53.52 -20.46 26.11
C ALA A 58 -54.09 -20.97 24.76
N GLY A 59 -53.45 -22.02 24.21
CA GLY A 59 -53.79 -22.59 22.89
C GLY A 59 -53.16 -21.85 21.69
N ARG A 60 -52.29 -20.87 21.94
CA ARG A 60 -51.51 -20.16 20.93
C ARG A 60 -50.02 -20.34 21.17
N ARG A 61 -49.21 -19.96 20.19
CA ARG A 61 -47.74 -19.95 20.25
C ARG A 61 -47.18 -18.70 19.62
N LEU A 62 -45.99 -18.31 20.04
CA LEU A 62 -45.30 -17.16 19.47
C LEU A 62 -44.47 -17.60 18.27
N VAL A 63 -44.43 -16.73 17.27
CA VAL A 63 -43.64 -16.91 16.07
C VAL A 63 -42.91 -15.62 15.76
N GLN A 64 -41.58 -15.66 15.73
CA GLN A 64 -40.74 -14.50 15.43
C GLN A 64 -40.25 -14.59 13.99
N LEU A 65 -40.61 -13.62 13.14
CA LEU A 65 -40.09 -13.52 11.77
C LEU A 65 -38.90 -12.56 11.73
N PRO A 66 -37.70 -13.00 11.31
CA PRO A 66 -36.56 -12.13 11.09
C PRO A 66 -36.78 -11.34 9.80
N MET A 67 -36.76 -10.02 9.92
CA MET A 67 -37.01 -9.07 8.85
C MET A 67 -35.78 -8.18 8.66
N ARG A 68 -35.30 -8.11 7.41
CA ARG A 68 -34.37 -7.08 6.96
C ARG A 68 -35.18 -5.92 6.39
N ILE A 69 -34.95 -4.73 6.92
CA ILE A 69 -35.60 -3.52 6.41
C ILE A 69 -34.68 -2.89 5.37
N LEU A 70 -35.11 -2.87 4.11
CA LEU A 70 -34.45 -2.10 3.06
C LEU A 70 -35.03 -0.68 3.03
N PRO A 71 -34.23 0.37 3.24
CA PRO A 71 -34.70 1.74 3.07
C PRO A 71 -35.13 1.95 1.62
N GLY A 72 -36.38 2.38 1.40
CA GLY A 72 -36.86 2.71 0.05
C GLY A 72 -36.15 3.94 -0.51
N GLU A 73 -36.16 4.11 -1.84
CA GLU A 73 -35.52 5.26 -2.52
C GLU A 73 -36.18 6.62 -2.20
N ALA A 74 -37.34 6.65 -1.54
CA ALA A 74 -38.06 7.88 -1.23
C ALA A 74 -37.40 8.65 -0.08
N GLY A 75 -36.79 9.80 -0.41
CA GLY A 75 -35.93 10.57 0.49
C GLY A 75 -36.56 11.17 1.75
N ALA A 76 -35.68 11.49 2.71
CA ALA A 76 -35.75 12.40 3.87
C ALA A 76 -36.97 12.39 4.82
N GLY A 77 -38.03 11.63 4.54
CA GLY A 77 -39.18 11.48 5.43
C GLY A 77 -38.98 10.37 6.46
N GLU A 78 -39.42 10.61 7.69
CA GLU A 78 -39.62 9.55 8.69
C GLU A 78 -40.82 8.69 8.28
N MET A 79 -40.66 7.37 8.31
CA MET A 79 -41.70 6.42 7.96
C MET A 79 -42.06 5.50 9.12
N VAL A 80 -43.35 5.21 9.28
CA VAL A 80 -43.87 4.38 10.38
C VAL A 80 -44.24 2.98 9.89
N LEU A 81 -43.68 1.95 10.51
CA LEU A 81 -44.06 0.55 10.36
C LEU A 81 -44.93 0.12 11.55
N GLU A 82 -46.25 0.24 11.40
CA GLU A 82 -47.22 -0.19 12.42
C GLU A 82 -47.41 -1.71 12.42
N GLU A 83 -47.45 -2.32 11.24
CA GLU A 83 -47.54 -3.77 11.05
C GLU A 83 -46.61 -4.21 9.93
N PRO A 84 -46.04 -5.42 9.99
CA PRO A 84 -45.33 -6.00 8.86
C PRO A 84 -46.28 -6.16 7.67
N ALA A 85 -45.77 -5.96 6.44
CA ALA A 85 -46.54 -6.22 5.21
C ALA A 85 -47.01 -7.69 5.10
N LEU A 86 -46.39 -8.57 5.89
CA LEU A 86 -46.69 -9.99 5.97
C LEU A 86 -47.61 -10.29 7.16
N SER A 87 -48.58 -11.19 6.95
CA SER A 87 -49.52 -11.59 8.02
C SER A 87 -49.78 -13.09 8.02
N PHE A 88 -49.87 -13.66 9.22
CA PHE A 88 -50.26 -15.06 9.39
C PHE A 88 -51.77 -15.22 9.30
N GLN A 89 -52.24 -16.21 8.54
CA GLN A 89 -53.64 -16.59 8.51
C GLN A 89 -54.09 -17.08 9.90
N GLY A 90 -54.98 -16.32 10.54
CA GLY A 90 -55.43 -16.60 11.91
C GLY A 90 -54.39 -16.22 12.99
N GLY A 91 -53.27 -15.64 12.60
CA GLY A 91 -52.30 -15.06 13.53
C GLY A 91 -52.64 -13.61 13.88
N ARG A 92 -52.02 -13.10 14.94
CA ARG A 92 -52.11 -11.70 15.36
C ARG A 92 -50.69 -11.15 15.53
N PHE A 93 -50.38 -10.03 14.89
CA PHE A 93 -49.14 -9.30 15.16
C PHE A 93 -49.17 -8.71 16.58
N LEU A 94 -48.08 -8.84 17.33
CA LEU A 94 -47.97 -8.35 18.70
C LEU A 94 -47.09 -7.10 18.80
N PHE A 95 -45.86 -7.18 18.29
CA PHE A 95 -44.85 -6.13 18.35
C PHE A 95 -43.64 -6.45 17.47
N TRP A 96 -42.85 -5.42 17.22
CA TRP A 96 -41.48 -5.49 16.74
C TRP A 96 -40.52 -5.65 17.91
N GLU A 97 -39.51 -6.50 17.73
CA GLU A 97 -38.38 -6.63 18.63
C GLU A 97 -37.10 -6.21 17.92
N ILE A 98 -36.37 -5.31 18.56
CA ILE A 98 -35.11 -4.74 18.06
C ILE A 98 -33.97 -5.41 18.83
N PRO A 99 -33.07 -6.17 18.18
CA PRO A 99 -31.97 -6.82 18.88
C PRO A 99 -31.01 -5.79 19.50
N ASP A 100 -30.28 -6.23 20.51
CA ASP A 100 -29.25 -5.42 21.16
C ASP A 100 -27.90 -5.67 20.45
N ASP A 101 -27.49 -4.72 19.60
CA ASP A 101 -26.26 -4.82 18.80
C ASP A 101 -24.98 -4.93 19.66
N GLN A 102 -25.02 -4.55 20.95
CA GLN A 102 -23.86 -4.68 21.83
C GLN A 102 -23.62 -6.12 22.36
N SER A 103 -24.61 -7.01 22.23
CA SER A 103 -24.49 -8.38 22.73
C SER A 103 -23.68 -9.32 21.82
N THR A 104 -23.49 -8.95 20.55
CA THR A 104 -22.71 -9.73 19.57
C THR A 104 -21.19 -9.58 19.78
N GLY A 105 -20.74 -8.52 20.46
CA GLY A 105 -19.31 -8.24 20.65
C GLY A 105 -18.58 -9.07 21.72
N SER A 106 -19.28 -9.70 22.69
CA SER A 106 -18.58 -10.20 23.90
C SER A 106 -18.95 -11.59 24.43
N ARG A 107 -19.90 -12.36 23.85
CA ARG A 107 -20.20 -13.71 24.36
C ARG A 107 -20.37 -14.76 23.26
N GLY A 108 -19.22 -15.24 22.80
CA GLY A 108 -19.11 -16.45 22.00
C GLY A 108 -19.51 -16.23 20.54
N ARG A 109 -18.63 -16.62 19.61
CA ARG A 109 -18.96 -16.88 18.21
C ARG A 109 -20.05 -17.97 18.15
N THR A 110 -21.28 -17.62 18.50
CA THR A 110 -22.43 -18.25 17.89
C THR A 110 -22.42 -17.70 16.48
N SER A 111 -22.21 -18.62 15.54
CA SER A 111 -22.04 -18.38 14.11
C SER A 111 -22.95 -17.25 13.63
N GLU A 112 -22.36 -16.08 13.32
CA GLU A 112 -22.92 -15.26 12.25
C GLU A 112 -23.27 -16.21 11.09
N PRO A 113 -24.41 -16.05 10.41
CA PRO A 113 -24.75 -16.89 9.28
C PRO A 113 -23.55 -16.91 8.32
N VAL A 114 -22.84 -18.05 8.26
CA VAL A 114 -21.56 -18.24 7.53
C VAL A 114 -21.83 -18.35 6.02
N GLY A 115 -22.90 -17.72 5.53
CA GLY A 115 -23.39 -17.85 4.16
C GLY A 115 -23.34 -16.51 3.43
N PRO A 116 -23.24 -16.54 2.09
CA PRO A 116 -23.44 -15.36 1.29
C PRO A 116 -24.88 -14.86 1.43
N THR A 117 -25.03 -13.54 1.47
CA THR A 117 -26.31 -12.83 1.50
C THR A 117 -27.09 -13.03 0.20
N ASP A 118 -28.40 -12.77 0.22
CA ASP A 118 -29.23 -12.83 -0.99
C ASP A 118 -28.72 -11.89 -2.10
N GLU A 119 -28.19 -10.72 -1.75
CA GLU A 119 -27.61 -9.78 -2.74
C GLU A 119 -26.34 -10.34 -3.39
N GLU A 120 -25.45 -10.92 -2.59
CA GLU A 120 -24.25 -11.56 -3.11
C GLU A 120 -24.59 -12.79 -3.97
N LEU A 121 -25.63 -13.56 -3.60
CA LEU A 121 -26.09 -14.71 -4.38
C LEU A 121 -26.70 -14.33 -5.73
N LEU A 122 -27.19 -13.10 -5.90
CA LEU A 122 -27.59 -12.60 -7.22
C LEU A 122 -26.38 -12.34 -8.13
N ASP A 123 -25.21 -12.06 -7.54
CA ASP A 123 -23.92 -11.94 -8.21
C ASP A 123 -23.05 -13.19 -7.94
N LEU A 124 -23.58 -14.35 -8.32
CA LEU A 124 -22.94 -15.64 -8.09
C LEU A 124 -21.55 -15.72 -8.75
N GLU A 125 -21.39 -15.09 -9.91
CA GLU A 125 -20.11 -15.03 -10.62
C GLU A 125 -19.03 -14.35 -9.75
N TYR A 126 -19.37 -13.21 -9.13
CA TYR A 126 -18.49 -12.54 -8.18
C TYR A 126 -18.18 -13.36 -6.93
N LEU A 127 -19.18 -14.05 -6.37
CA LEU A 127 -19.00 -14.91 -5.20
C LEU A 127 -18.05 -16.09 -5.46
N LEU A 128 -18.14 -16.70 -6.63
CA LEU A 128 -17.32 -17.87 -6.98
C LEU A 128 -15.86 -17.50 -7.23
N THR A 129 -15.60 -16.28 -7.73
CA THR A 129 -14.24 -15.84 -8.10
C THR A 129 -13.46 -15.28 -6.91
N ARG A 130 -14.13 -14.71 -5.91
CA ARG A 130 -13.50 -14.11 -4.73
C ARG A 130 -13.23 -15.09 -3.57
N GLY A 131 -13.30 -16.39 -3.86
CA GLY A 131 -13.21 -17.46 -2.86
C GLY A 131 -12.00 -17.31 -1.93
N SER A 132 -12.27 -17.30 -0.62
CA SER A 132 -11.36 -17.24 0.54
C SER A 132 -10.97 -15.87 1.13
N ASP A 133 -10.88 -14.79 0.35
CA ASP A 133 -10.45 -13.47 0.88
C ASP A 133 -11.56 -12.62 1.53
N VAL A 134 -12.81 -13.06 1.43
CA VAL A 134 -13.96 -12.36 2.04
C VAL A 134 -13.89 -12.39 3.57
N ASP A 135 -13.28 -13.43 4.16
CA ASP A 135 -13.08 -13.52 5.61
C ASP A 135 -12.01 -12.54 6.13
N ASP A 136 -10.98 -12.22 5.33
CA ASP A 136 -9.88 -11.36 5.77
C ASP A 136 -10.21 -9.85 5.72
N ARG A 137 -11.13 -9.43 4.82
CA ARG A 137 -11.53 -8.01 4.75
C ARG A 137 -12.50 -7.58 5.85
N ARG A 138 -13.26 -8.49 6.47
CA ARG A 138 -14.09 -8.15 7.65
C ARG A 138 -13.25 -7.79 8.89
N GLY A 139 -11.94 -8.07 8.88
CA GLY A 139 -11.01 -7.74 9.97
C GLY A 139 -10.31 -6.38 9.87
N LEU A 140 -10.44 -5.63 8.76
CA LEU A 140 -9.62 -4.43 8.51
C LEU A 140 -10.34 -3.08 8.70
N ASP A 141 -11.66 -3.06 8.96
CA ASP A 141 -12.45 -1.82 9.04
C ASP A 141 -12.72 -1.29 10.47
N ALA A 142 -12.00 -1.73 11.50
CA ALA A 142 -12.19 -1.22 12.87
C ALA A 142 -10.94 -0.52 13.45
N GLY A 143 -10.57 0.62 12.86
CA GLY A 143 -9.50 1.49 13.37
C GLY A 143 -9.77 2.99 13.33
N GLY A 144 -10.97 3.41 12.94
CA GLY A 144 -11.38 4.81 12.86
C GLY A 144 -12.38 5.18 13.95
N ASP A 145 -11.93 5.29 15.20
CA ASP A 145 -12.70 5.91 16.29
C ASP A 145 -12.72 7.44 16.11
N GLU A 146 -13.41 7.91 15.07
CA GLU A 146 -13.69 9.33 14.87
C GLU A 146 -15.20 9.59 15.00
N GLY A 147 -15.64 9.74 16.26
CA GLY A 147 -16.57 10.80 16.64
C GLY A 147 -17.97 10.80 16.00
N SER A 148 -18.51 9.64 15.62
CA SER A 148 -19.95 9.56 15.35
C SER A 148 -20.68 9.72 16.68
N GLY A 149 -21.56 10.72 16.77
CA GLY A 149 -22.41 10.95 17.93
C GLY A 149 -23.45 9.83 18.07
N GLN A 150 -22.98 8.63 18.42
CA GLN A 150 -23.81 7.50 18.77
C GLN A 150 -24.63 7.93 19.99
N SER A 151 -25.92 8.12 19.77
CA SER A 151 -26.87 8.18 20.85
C SER A 151 -26.89 6.78 21.46
N GLU A 152 -26.09 6.55 22.51
CA GLU A 152 -26.08 5.29 23.24
C GLU A 152 -27.49 5.06 23.80
N VAL A 153 -28.25 4.19 23.14
CA VAL A 153 -29.49 3.66 23.70
C VAL A 153 -29.11 2.93 24.99
N PRO A 154 -29.67 3.31 26.16
CA PRO A 154 -29.31 2.65 27.41
C PRO A 154 -29.56 1.14 27.34
N GLU A 155 -28.63 0.32 27.86
CA GLU A 155 -28.77 -1.16 27.91
C GLU A 155 -30.09 -1.62 28.54
N ILE A 156 -30.60 -0.83 29.50
CA ILE A 156 -31.86 -1.09 30.20
C ILE A 156 -33.13 -0.66 29.42
N ALA A 157 -33.00 -0.06 28.24
CA ALA A 157 -34.14 0.45 27.46
C ALA A 157 -35.02 -0.69 26.94
N PRO A 158 -36.36 -0.53 26.93
CA PRO A 158 -37.26 -1.51 26.32
C PRO A 158 -37.07 -1.53 24.81
N ARG A 159 -36.67 -2.68 24.25
CA ARG A 159 -36.47 -2.89 22.81
C ARG A 159 -37.65 -3.59 22.10
N LEU A 160 -38.80 -3.66 22.77
CA LEU A 160 -40.06 -4.12 22.19
C LEU A 160 -40.93 -2.90 21.87
N ALA A 161 -41.44 -2.82 20.65
CA ALA A 161 -42.21 -1.67 20.17
C ALA A 161 -43.38 -2.10 19.31
N ARG A 162 -44.49 -1.34 19.33
CA ARG A 162 -45.61 -1.60 18.40
C ARG A 162 -45.35 -1.02 17.01
N GLU A 163 -44.61 0.09 16.97
CA GLU A 163 -44.36 0.85 15.76
C GLU A 163 -42.85 1.09 15.67
N LEU A 164 -42.28 0.92 14.47
CA LEU A 164 -40.91 1.31 14.17
C LEU A 164 -40.93 2.55 13.27
N PHE A 165 -40.09 3.52 13.59
CA PHE A 165 -39.92 4.75 12.82
C PHE A 165 -38.58 4.67 12.07
N ILE A 166 -38.61 4.51 10.75
CA ILE A 166 -37.41 4.44 9.92
C ILE A 166 -37.17 5.82 9.33
N SER A 167 -35.96 6.33 9.51
CA SER A 167 -35.54 7.59 8.87
C SER A 167 -34.18 7.40 8.19
N GLN A 168 -33.98 8.06 7.05
CA GLN A 168 -32.70 8.06 6.35
C GLN A 168 -32.17 9.49 6.34
N ALA A 169 -31.13 9.75 7.13
CA ALA A 169 -30.51 11.06 7.26
C ALA A 169 -29.01 10.94 7.02
N GLY A 170 -28.49 11.67 6.02
CA GLY A 170 -27.05 11.70 5.74
C GLY A 170 -26.46 10.36 5.25
N GLY A 171 -27.27 9.50 4.62
CA GLY A 171 -26.84 8.19 4.14
C GLY A 171 -26.90 7.06 5.18
N VAL A 172 -27.13 7.39 6.45
CA VAL A 172 -27.36 6.40 7.52
C VAL A 172 -28.86 6.19 7.70
N THR A 173 -29.27 4.91 7.75
CA THR A 173 -30.65 4.54 8.07
C THR A 173 -30.76 4.29 9.56
N ARG A 174 -31.68 4.98 10.22
CA ARG A 174 -31.93 4.86 11.65
C ARG A 174 -33.31 4.31 11.92
N VAL A 175 -33.40 3.52 12.98
CA VAL A 175 -34.65 3.05 13.56
C VAL A 175 -34.89 3.76 14.88
N ALA A 176 -36.07 4.37 15.01
CA ALA A 176 -36.59 4.90 16.24
C ALA A 176 -37.82 4.11 16.69
N TRP A 177 -38.06 4.08 17.99
CA TRP A 177 -39.22 3.40 18.57
C TRP A 177 -39.62 4.04 19.89
N GLU A 178 -40.87 3.86 20.26
CA GLU A 178 -41.43 4.39 21.50
C GLU A 178 -41.72 3.29 22.52
N VAL A 179 -41.61 3.64 23.81
CA VAL A 179 -41.91 2.76 24.94
C VAL A 179 -43.39 2.35 24.90
N ALA A 180 -43.65 1.08 24.60
CA ALA A 180 -45.01 0.55 24.67
C ALA A 180 -45.42 0.27 26.12
N ARG A 181 -46.59 0.77 26.53
CA ARG A 181 -47.14 0.57 27.90
C ARG A 181 -47.78 -0.80 28.14
N GLY A 182 -47.84 -1.67 27.13
CA GLY A 182 -48.44 -2.99 27.27
C GLY A 182 -48.54 -3.77 25.97
N PHE A 183 -48.35 -5.08 26.07
CA PHE A 183 -48.53 -6.03 24.97
C PHE A 183 -49.53 -7.12 25.37
N PRO A 184 -50.29 -7.69 24.43
CA PRO A 184 -51.08 -8.87 24.72
C PRO A 184 -50.18 -10.02 25.21
N GLY A 185 -50.44 -10.55 26.41
CA GLY A 185 -49.63 -11.61 27.02
C GLY A 185 -48.31 -11.11 27.65
N GLY A 186 -48.02 -9.81 27.58
CA GLY A 186 -46.84 -9.20 28.19
C GLY A 186 -47.02 -8.94 29.68
N VAL A 187 -46.04 -9.34 30.47
CA VAL A 187 -45.90 -9.06 31.90
C VAL A 187 -44.64 -8.21 32.09
N VAL A 188 -44.75 -7.11 32.84
CA VAL A 188 -43.58 -6.29 33.19
C VAL A 188 -42.75 -7.06 34.21
N LYS A 189 -41.45 -7.21 33.97
CA LYS A 189 -40.53 -7.86 34.92
C LYS A 189 -40.45 -7.05 36.21
N ASN A 190 -40.39 -7.73 37.36
CA ASN A 190 -40.16 -7.08 38.65
C ASN A 190 -38.70 -6.66 38.76
N GLY A 191 -38.41 -5.40 38.49
CA GLY A 191 -37.05 -4.90 38.36
C GLY A 191 -36.51 -4.11 39.56
N GLY A 192 -37.36 -3.75 40.52
CA GLY A 192 -36.96 -2.93 41.68
C GLY A 192 -36.40 -1.56 41.28
N GLU A 193 -35.52 -0.99 42.12
CA GLU A 193 -34.88 0.32 41.85
C GLU A 193 -33.85 0.26 40.70
N ASP A 194 -33.32 -0.93 40.38
CA ASP A 194 -32.26 -1.13 39.38
C ASP A 194 -32.77 -1.13 37.93
N GLN A 195 -34.09 -1.19 37.72
CA GLN A 195 -34.70 -1.14 36.38
C GLN A 195 -35.82 -0.09 36.33
N PRO A 196 -35.48 1.20 36.23
CA PRO A 196 -36.46 2.29 36.36
C PRO A 196 -37.51 2.29 35.24
N TYR A 197 -37.25 1.64 34.08
CA TYR A 197 -38.26 1.41 33.04
C TYR A 197 -39.35 0.43 33.45
N SER A 198 -39.09 -0.56 34.31
CA SER A 198 -40.13 -1.44 34.85
C SER A 198 -41.15 -0.64 35.69
N LEU A 199 -40.65 0.29 36.51
CA LEU A 199 -41.46 1.20 37.33
C LEU A 199 -42.21 2.25 36.49
N LEU A 200 -41.67 2.64 35.34
CA LEU A 200 -42.36 3.52 34.39
C LEU A 200 -43.57 2.82 33.76
N LEU A 201 -43.42 1.55 33.42
CA LEU A 201 -44.41 0.73 32.73
C LEU A 201 -45.49 0.21 33.68
N ASP A 202 -45.10 -0.23 34.87
CA ASP A 202 -46.00 -0.69 35.92
C ASP A 202 -45.98 0.25 37.13
N ARG A 203 -46.91 1.19 37.12
CA ARG A 203 -47.07 2.16 38.19
C ARG A 203 -47.39 1.51 39.54
N ALA A 204 -48.00 0.32 39.57
CA ALA A 204 -48.28 -0.35 40.83
C ALA A 204 -46.99 -0.71 41.57
N GLN A 205 -45.95 -1.16 40.84
CA GLN A 205 -44.63 -1.44 41.43
C GLN A 205 -43.99 -0.18 42.02
N LEU A 206 -44.15 0.98 41.36
CA LEU A 206 -43.68 2.25 41.92
C LEU A 206 -44.48 2.67 43.17
N GLU A 207 -45.77 2.34 43.25
CA GLU A 207 -46.60 2.63 44.43
C GLU A 207 -46.28 1.67 45.60
N GLU A 208 -45.90 0.42 45.32
CA GLU A 208 -45.43 -0.55 46.33
C GLU A 208 -44.11 -0.13 46.99
N LEU A 209 -43.27 0.64 46.28
CA LEU A 209 -42.04 1.23 46.82
C LEU A 209 -42.28 2.51 47.64
N GLU A 210 -43.52 3.00 47.76
CA GLU A 210 -43.80 4.18 48.58
C GLU A 210 -43.52 3.86 50.06
N PRO A 211 -42.64 4.63 50.75
CA PRO A 211 -42.33 4.36 52.14
C PRO A 211 -43.59 4.56 53.00
N GLU A 212 -43.87 3.58 53.86
CA GLU A 212 -44.98 3.65 54.80
C GLU A 212 -44.75 4.80 55.80
N ARG A 213 -45.83 5.54 56.10
CA ARG A 213 -45.75 6.60 57.12
C ARG A 213 -45.49 5.97 58.48
N PRO A 214 -44.54 6.49 59.28
CA PRO A 214 -44.27 5.95 60.59
C PRO A 214 -45.54 6.00 61.42
N GLU A 215 -45.85 4.90 62.11
CA GLU A 215 -46.99 4.85 63.02
C GLU A 215 -46.92 6.00 64.02
N ARG A 216 -48.08 6.50 64.43
CA ARG A 216 -48.16 7.58 65.43
C ARG A 216 -47.51 7.10 66.73
N LEU A 217 -46.24 7.43 66.93
CA LEU A 217 -45.49 7.06 68.11
C LEU A 217 -46.17 7.68 69.34
N THR A 218 -46.67 6.82 70.22
CA THR A 218 -47.15 7.20 71.55
C THR A 218 -45.99 7.15 72.54
N ARG A 219 -45.96 8.09 73.49
CA ARG A 219 -44.96 8.13 74.56
C ARG A 219 -45.14 6.94 75.48
N ASN A 220 -44.07 6.20 75.74
CA ASN A 220 -44.12 5.08 76.70
C ASN A 220 -44.20 5.62 78.14
N ALA A 221 -44.80 4.85 79.05
CA ALA A 221 -45.07 5.29 80.43
C ALA A 221 -43.80 5.75 81.19
N ASP A 222 -42.65 5.12 80.92
CA ASP A 222 -41.37 5.38 81.59
C ASP A 222 -40.42 6.27 80.76
N GLU A 223 -40.82 6.69 79.56
CA GLU A 223 -39.98 7.47 78.65
C GLU A 223 -40.01 8.95 79.03
N SER A 224 -38.84 9.58 79.19
CA SER A 224 -38.78 11.02 79.45
C SER A 224 -39.28 11.81 78.23
N SER A 225 -39.81 13.02 78.46
CA SER A 225 -40.29 13.89 77.36
C SER A 225 -39.21 14.14 76.30
N ARG A 226 -37.94 14.19 76.74
CA ARG A 226 -36.76 14.38 75.88
C ARG A 226 -36.48 13.16 75.01
N GLU A 227 -36.57 11.95 75.58
CA GLU A 227 -36.41 10.69 74.84
C GLU A 227 -37.53 10.46 73.82
N PHE A 228 -38.78 10.72 74.19
CA PHE A 228 -39.91 10.65 73.26
C PHE A 228 -39.75 11.60 72.08
N THR A 229 -39.35 12.84 72.36
CA THR A 229 -39.10 13.84 71.31
C THR A 229 -37.92 13.42 70.42
N TYR A 230 -36.90 12.79 70.99
CA TYR A 230 -35.75 12.26 70.23
C TYR A 230 -36.15 11.08 69.34
N ARG A 231 -36.86 10.07 69.87
CA ARG A 231 -37.37 8.91 69.12
C ARG A 231 -38.30 9.33 67.99
N LYS A 232 -39.22 10.27 68.27
CA LYS A 232 -40.09 10.85 67.24
C LYS A 232 -39.30 11.59 66.17
N ARG A 233 -38.32 12.42 66.54
CA ARG A 233 -37.47 13.11 65.56
C ARG A 233 -36.66 12.15 64.70
N LEU A 234 -36.20 11.03 65.27
CA LEU A 234 -35.42 10.01 64.57
C LEU A 234 -36.29 9.28 63.54
N ALA A 235 -37.47 8.80 63.94
CA ALA A 235 -38.43 8.17 63.01
C ALA A 235 -38.95 9.16 61.93
N ASP A 236 -39.24 10.42 62.31
CA ASP A 236 -39.61 11.47 61.36
C ASP A 236 -38.44 11.85 60.43
N ALA A 237 -37.18 11.68 60.86
CA ALA A 237 -35.99 11.93 60.03
C ALA A 237 -35.76 10.80 59.03
N GLU A 238 -35.82 9.55 59.49
CA GLU A 238 -35.72 8.34 58.67
C GLU A 238 -36.82 8.29 57.60
N TYR A 239 -38.08 8.54 57.96
CA TYR A 239 -39.16 8.64 56.98
C TYR A 239 -38.94 9.79 55.98
N ARG A 240 -38.40 10.95 56.41
CA ARG A 240 -38.13 12.07 55.49
C ARG A 240 -37.01 11.74 54.50
N GLU A 241 -36.03 10.96 54.92
CA GLU A 241 -34.95 10.46 54.07
C GLU A 241 -35.48 9.47 53.04
N LEU A 242 -36.23 8.45 53.47
CA LEU A 242 -36.88 7.48 52.56
C LEU A 242 -37.91 8.12 51.62
N ALA A 243 -38.71 9.07 52.12
CA ALA A 243 -39.61 9.84 51.28
C ALA A 243 -38.87 10.80 50.34
N GLY A 244 -37.62 11.15 50.66
CA GLY A 244 -36.69 11.88 49.81
C GLY A 244 -36.21 11.01 48.65
N THR A 245 -35.67 9.83 48.96
CA THR A 245 -35.21 8.85 47.95
C THR A 245 -36.35 8.43 47.02
N TYR A 246 -37.53 8.15 47.56
CA TYR A 246 -38.72 7.83 46.75
C TYR A 246 -39.13 8.98 45.82
N ARG A 247 -39.08 10.24 46.28
CA ARG A 247 -39.34 11.41 45.41
C ARG A 247 -38.30 11.54 44.30
N ASP A 248 -37.05 11.24 44.60
CA ASP A 248 -35.98 11.29 43.60
C ASP A 248 -36.09 10.13 42.61
N LEU A 249 -36.51 8.94 43.06
CA LEU A 249 -36.89 7.82 42.19
C LEU A 249 -38.06 8.19 41.27
N GLN A 250 -39.13 8.81 41.80
CA GLN A 250 -40.25 9.29 40.98
C GLN A 250 -39.82 10.33 39.93
N LYS A 251 -38.90 11.23 40.29
CA LYS A 251 -38.32 12.19 39.32
C LYS A 251 -37.49 11.48 38.27
N MET A 252 -36.67 10.51 38.67
CA MET A 252 -35.84 9.70 37.77
C MET A 252 -36.72 8.95 36.77
N VAL A 253 -37.74 8.22 37.24
CA VAL A 253 -38.70 7.48 36.40
C VAL A 253 -39.42 8.41 35.42
N ARG A 254 -39.85 9.60 35.85
CA ARG A 254 -40.49 10.60 34.96
C ARG A 254 -39.55 11.25 33.96
N ALA A 255 -38.25 11.28 34.24
CA ALA A 255 -37.23 11.86 33.38
C ALA A 255 -36.67 10.87 32.36
N LEU A 256 -37.04 9.58 32.44
CA LEU A 256 -36.65 8.59 31.44
C LEU A 256 -37.23 8.96 30.07
N PRO A 257 -36.44 8.81 28.99
CA PRO A 257 -36.94 9.01 27.63
C PRO A 257 -38.00 7.95 27.27
N ASP A 258 -38.99 8.36 26.51
CA ASP A 258 -40.07 7.50 25.98
C ASP A 258 -39.85 7.11 24.52
N ARG A 259 -38.85 7.72 23.86
CA ARG A 259 -38.47 7.46 22.47
C ARG A 259 -36.97 7.24 22.37
N PHE A 260 -36.59 6.20 21.64
CA PHE A 260 -35.21 5.83 21.37
C PHE A 260 -34.95 5.89 19.87
N GLU A 261 -33.69 6.07 19.50
CA GLU A 261 -33.21 6.08 18.13
C GLU A 261 -31.84 5.43 18.11
N GLN A 262 -31.62 4.49 17.19
CA GLN A 262 -30.33 3.88 16.91
C GLN A 262 -30.18 3.64 15.41
N ASP A 263 -28.98 3.28 14.96
CA ASP A 263 -28.76 2.85 13.58
C ASP A 263 -29.53 1.55 13.32
N LEU A 264 -30.18 1.44 12.15
CA LEU A 264 -31.03 0.31 11.83
C LEU A 264 -30.21 -1.01 11.92
N PRO A 265 -30.54 -1.93 12.84
CA PRO A 265 -29.85 -3.21 12.89
C PRO A 265 -30.14 -4.00 11.63
N GLU A 266 -29.23 -4.92 11.26
CA GLU A 266 -29.39 -5.76 10.07
C GLU A 266 -30.69 -6.57 10.09
N THR A 267 -31.15 -6.92 11.29
CA THR A 267 -32.34 -7.73 11.52
C THR A 267 -33.23 -7.09 12.58
N VAL A 268 -34.53 -6.99 12.30
CA VAL A 268 -35.57 -6.76 13.31
C VAL A 268 -36.54 -7.93 13.31
N TRP A 269 -37.15 -8.24 14.45
CA TRP A 269 -38.02 -9.40 14.59
C TRP A 269 -39.49 -8.95 14.65
N ALA A 270 -40.32 -9.45 13.74
CA ALA A 270 -41.77 -9.28 13.83
C ALA A 270 -42.37 -10.44 14.63
N VAL A 271 -42.98 -10.15 15.78
CA VAL A 271 -43.51 -11.19 16.68
C VAL A 271 -45.00 -11.34 16.48
N PHE A 272 -45.42 -12.56 16.16
CA PHE A 272 -46.81 -12.95 15.95
C PHE A 272 -47.24 -14.00 16.95
N GLU A 273 -48.55 -14.02 17.21
CA GLU A 273 -49.20 -15.05 17.99
C GLU A 273 -50.10 -15.88 17.05
N VAL A 274 -49.79 -17.16 16.85
CA VAL A 274 -50.53 -18.07 15.96
C VAL A 274 -51.21 -19.19 16.73
N ASN A 275 -52.17 -19.88 16.10
CA ASN A 275 -52.86 -21.00 16.74
C ASN A 275 -51.91 -22.20 16.91
N ALA A 276 -51.75 -22.71 18.14
CA ALA A 276 -50.85 -23.83 18.41
C ALA A 276 -51.38 -25.17 17.86
N LEU A 277 -52.70 -25.29 17.66
CA LEU A 277 -53.36 -26.51 17.16
C LEU A 277 -53.38 -26.62 15.63
N ALA A 278 -52.87 -25.63 14.90
CA ALA A 278 -52.72 -25.75 13.46
C ALA A 278 -51.65 -26.80 13.13
N SER A 279 -51.80 -27.54 12.02
CA SER A 279 -50.77 -28.46 11.51
C SER A 279 -49.63 -27.74 10.78
N GLY A 280 -49.85 -26.46 10.44
CA GLY A 280 -48.92 -25.61 9.72
C GLY A 280 -49.28 -24.14 9.88
N TRP A 281 -48.56 -23.30 9.17
CA TRP A 281 -48.71 -21.84 9.14
C TRP A 281 -48.87 -21.37 7.69
N THR A 282 -49.68 -20.34 7.49
CA THR A 282 -49.90 -19.71 6.18
C THR A 282 -49.55 -18.23 6.29
N LEU A 283 -48.52 -17.80 5.57
CA LEU A 283 -48.12 -16.40 5.51
C LEU A 283 -48.69 -15.75 4.25
N ARG A 284 -49.30 -14.58 4.39
CA ARG A 284 -49.86 -13.77 3.30
C ARG A 284 -49.05 -12.49 3.16
N GLY A 285 -49.06 -11.90 1.96
CA GLY A 285 -48.39 -10.62 1.69
C GLY A 285 -47.19 -10.73 0.75
N HIS A 286 -46.80 -11.95 0.35
CA HIS A 286 -45.84 -12.15 -0.74
C HIS A 286 -46.51 -11.99 -2.10
N GLU A 287 -45.78 -11.46 -3.08
CA GLU A 287 -46.26 -11.23 -4.44
C GLU A 287 -46.67 -12.52 -5.17
N SER A 288 -46.01 -13.64 -4.86
CA SER A 288 -46.33 -14.95 -5.44
C SER A 288 -47.58 -15.62 -4.85
N GLY A 289 -48.26 -14.97 -3.90
CA GLY A 289 -49.45 -15.47 -3.22
C GLY A 289 -49.20 -15.96 -1.79
N PRO A 290 -50.18 -16.64 -1.17
CA PRO A 290 -50.03 -17.16 0.18
C PRO A 290 -49.03 -18.33 0.21
N TRP A 291 -48.10 -18.28 1.15
CA TRP A 291 -47.13 -19.34 1.42
C TRP A 291 -47.63 -20.23 2.54
N THR A 292 -47.64 -21.55 2.34
CA THR A 292 -48.06 -22.54 3.34
C THR A 292 -46.91 -23.48 3.64
N MET A 293 -46.67 -23.76 4.92
CA MET A 293 -45.69 -24.75 5.37
C MET A 293 -46.27 -25.59 6.50
N ASP A 294 -46.08 -26.91 6.47
CA ASP A 294 -46.43 -27.77 7.59
C ASP A 294 -45.35 -27.71 8.67
N PHE A 295 -45.71 -27.95 9.94
CA PHE A 295 -44.74 -27.89 11.04
C PHE A 295 -43.72 -29.02 11.01
N ASP A 296 -44.10 -30.19 10.52
CA ASP A 296 -43.17 -31.32 10.35
C ASP A 296 -42.12 -31.00 9.27
N ASP A 297 -42.53 -30.35 8.17
CA ASP A 297 -41.62 -29.86 7.12
C ASP A 297 -40.67 -28.78 7.65
N TRP A 298 -41.20 -27.86 8.46
CA TRP A 298 -40.41 -26.83 9.13
C TRP A 298 -39.36 -27.41 10.08
N GLU A 299 -39.77 -28.35 10.94
CA GLU A 299 -38.87 -29.05 11.88
C GLU A 299 -37.79 -29.84 11.14
N LEU A 300 -38.14 -30.47 10.01
CA LEU A 300 -37.17 -31.13 9.14
C LEU A 300 -36.13 -30.14 8.59
N LEU A 301 -36.57 -29.04 7.98
CA LEU A 301 -35.67 -28.05 7.39
C LEU A 301 -34.76 -27.41 8.44
N THR A 302 -35.29 -27.06 9.62
CA THR A 302 -34.51 -26.49 10.72
C THR A 302 -33.50 -27.49 11.29
N THR A 303 -33.86 -28.77 11.41
CA THR A 303 -32.94 -29.84 11.86
C THR A 303 -31.77 -30.06 10.90
N LEU A 304 -32.02 -29.93 9.59
CA LEU A 304 -30.99 -30.01 8.55
C LEU A 304 -30.10 -28.76 8.56
N ALA A 305 -30.71 -27.58 8.62
CA ALA A 305 -30.02 -26.29 8.69
C ALA A 305 -29.10 -26.18 9.91
N SER A 306 -29.50 -26.73 11.06
CA SER A 306 -28.67 -26.72 12.27
C SER A 306 -27.51 -27.74 12.25
N GLY A 307 -27.30 -28.45 11.14
CA GLY A 307 -26.28 -29.49 10.99
C GLY A 307 -26.47 -30.71 11.90
N ARG A 308 -27.62 -30.86 12.57
CA ARG A 308 -27.91 -31.97 13.49
C ARG A 308 -28.52 -33.18 12.76
N GLY A 309 -29.09 -32.96 11.58
CA GLY A 309 -29.76 -33.99 10.78
C GLY A 309 -28.85 -34.90 9.94
N GLY A 310 -27.53 -34.64 9.87
CA GLY A 310 -26.57 -35.50 9.17
C GLY A 310 -25.80 -36.35 10.16
N GLY A 311 -26.05 -37.65 10.22
CA GLY A 311 -25.32 -38.54 11.12
C GLY A 311 -23.82 -38.53 10.82
N ARG A 312 -23.02 -37.85 11.65
CA ARG A 312 -21.53 -37.82 11.61
C ARG A 312 -20.84 -39.19 11.75
N ASN A 313 -21.61 -40.29 11.84
CA ASN A 313 -21.12 -41.62 12.16
C ASN A 313 -21.03 -42.58 10.96
N ALA A 314 -21.13 -42.11 9.72
CA ALA A 314 -20.96 -42.96 8.55
C ALA A 314 -19.49 -42.98 8.10
N SER A 315 -18.77 -44.02 8.53
CA SER A 315 -17.54 -44.46 7.86
C SER A 315 -17.87 -44.70 6.38
N GLY A 316 -17.15 -44.03 5.49
CA GLY A 316 -17.53 -43.83 4.09
C GLY A 316 -17.95 -45.09 3.33
N GLU A 317 -19.16 -45.04 2.78
CA GLU A 317 -19.60 -45.53 1.47
C GLU A 317 -21.14 -45.50 1.44
N GLY A 318 -21.73 -44.49 0.79
CA GLY A 318 -23.04 -44.52 0.11
C GLY A 318 -24.33 -44.94 0.82
N ASP A 319 -24.29 -45.46 2.05
CA ASP A 319 -25.46 -46.04 2.70
C ASP A 319 -26.22 -45.00 3.54
N TYR A 320 -27.29 -44.48 2.95
CA TYR A 320 -28.27 -43.66 3.66
C TYR A 320 -29.09 -44.51 4.63
N SER A 321 -29.27 -44.03 5.86
CA SER A 321 -30.20 -44.64 6.82
C SER A 321 -31.64 -44.59 6.30
N THR A 322 -32.51 -45.46 6.82
CA THR A 322 -33.95 -45.44 6.44
C THR A 322 -34.62 -44.11 6.81
N GLU A 323 -34.12 -43.44 7.84
CA GLU A 323 -34.57 -42.12 8.27
C GLU A 323 -34.13 -41.04 7.28
N GLU A 324 -32.85 -40.99 6.90
CA GLU A 324 -32.34 -40.06 5.87
C GLU A 324 -33.05 -40.25 4.52
N LEU A 325 -33.31 -41.48 4.08
CA LEU A 325 -34.08 -41.73 2.85
C LEU A 325 -35.52 -41.20 2.94
N THR A 326 -36.11 -41.20 4.14
CA THR A 326 -37.46 -40.65 4.34
C THR A 326 -37.41 -39.13 4.30
N GLN A 327 -36.41 -38.52 4.95
CA GLN A 327 -36.14 -37.08 4.90
C GLN A 327 -35.91 -36.62 3.45
N ILE A 328 -35.03 -37.28 2.69
CA ILE A 328 -34.73 -36.93 1.29
C ILE A 328 -36.00 -37.01 0.42
N ARG A 329 -36.88 -37.99 0.63
CA ARG A 329 -38.16 -38.07 -0.10
C ARG A 329 -39.11 -36.93 0.25
N GLN A 330 -39.15 -36.52 1.51
CA GLN A 330 -39.94 -35.38 1.97
C GLN A 330 -39.40 -34.07 1.35
N LEU A 331 -38.08 -33.85 1.38
CA LEU A 331 -37.42 -32.73 0.70
C LEU A 331 -37.71 -32.73 -0.81
N ALA A 332 -37.68 -33.89 -1.47
CA ALA A 332 -38.00 -33.99 -2.90
C ALA A 332 -39.46 -33.66 -3.21
N ALA A 333 -40.38 -33.94 -2.29
CA ALA A 333 -41.77 -33.51 -2.39
C ALA A 333 -41.87 -31.98 -2.24
N MET A 334 -41.20 -31.40 -1.23
CA MET A 334 -41.14 -29.94 -1.02
C MET A 334 -40.51 -29.20 -2.22
N ALA A 335 -39.49 -29.76 -2.85
CA ALA A 335 -38.89 -29.22 -4.07
C ALA A 335 -39.90 -29.09 -5.23
N GLY A 336 -41.05 -29.77 -5.16
CA GLY A 336 -42.13 -29.64 -6.14
C GLY A 336 -43.05 -28.44 -5.91
N ASP A 337 -42.97 -27.78 -4.76
CA ASP A 337 -43.70 -26.54 -4.48
C ASP A 337 -43.04 -25.36 -5.20
N PRO A 338 -43.72 -24.70 -6.15
CA PRO A 338 -43.12 -23.60 -6.90
C PRO A 338 -42.95 -22.31 -6.07
N HIS A 339 -43.42 -22.26 -4.82
CA HIS A 339 -43.31 -21.04 -4.02
C HIS A 339 -41.84 -20.66 -3.73
N PRO A 340 -41.39 -19.43 -4.04
CA PRO A 340 -39.99 -19.00 -3.88
C PRO A 340 -39.43 -19.24 -2.47
N TRP A 341 -40.19 -18.93 -1.42
CA TRP A 341 -39.75 -19.16 -0.04
C TRP A 341 -39.53 -20.63 0.30
N THR A 342 -40.37 -21.55 -0.19
CA THR A 342 -40.14 -22.99 0.00
C THR A 342 -38.84 -23.41 -0.67
N GLN A 343 -38.60 -22.94 -1.90
CA GLN A 343 -37.38 -23.23 -2.65
C GLN A 343 -36.12 -22.65 -1.97
N ARG A 344 -36.17 -21.42 -1.48
CA ARG A 344 -35.04 -20.79 -0.75
C ARG A 344 -34.74 -21.50 0.56
N LEU A 345 -35.76 -21.82 1.36
CA LEU A 345 -35.57 -22.54 2.61
C LEU A 345 -35.01 -23.95 2.37
N LEU A 346 -35.51 -24.64 1.35
CA LEU A 346 -34.98 -25.93 0.94
C LEU A 346 -33.51 -25.81 0.51
N ALA A 347 -33.17 -24.82 -0.33
CA ALA A 347 -31.79 -24.54 -0.75
C ALA A 347 -30.87 -24.27 0.44
N THR A 348 -31.29 -23.45 1.39
CA THR A 348 -30.53 -23.17 2.61
C THR A 348 -30.35 -24.41 3.49
N ALA A 349 -31.42 -25.18 3.73
CA ALA A 349 -31.34 -26.39 4.54
C ALA A 349 -30.43 -27.46 3.91
N VAL A 350 -30.51 -27.66 2.59
CA VAL A 350 -29.64 -28.60 1.87
C VAL A 350 -28.20 -28.10 1.84
N ALA A 351 -27.97 -26.80 1.63
CA ALA A 351 -26.64 -26.21 1.63
C ALA A 351 -25.92 -26.35 2.98
N GLN A 352 -26.67 -26.24 4.08
CA GLN A 352 -26.14 -26.40 5.45
C GLN A 352 -26.08 -27.86 5.90
N SER A 353 -26.65 -28.79 5.12
CA SER A 353 -26.58 -30.22 5.39
C SER A 353 -25.32 -30.87 4.79
N GLU A 354 -25.06 -32.12 5.15
CA GLU A 354 -24.00 -32.93 4.52
C GLU A 354 -24.42 -33.58 3.19
N PHE A 355 -25.66 -33.36 2.73
CA PHE A 355 -26.18 -34.04 1.54
C PHE A 355 -25.40 -33.75 0.25
N PRO A 356 -24.98 -32.51 -0.07
CA PRO A 356 -24.16 -32.25 -1.26
C PRO A 356 -22.89 -33.10 -1.32
N GLY A 357 -22.21 -33.30 -0.18
CA GLY A 357 -20.99 -34.12 -0.10
C GLY A 357 -21.23 -35.64 -0.10
N LYS A 358 -22.44 -36.10 0.23
CA LYS A 358 -22.82 -37.53 0.24
C LYS A 358 -23.41 -38.02 -1.09
N ALA A 359 -23.74 -37.11 -2.01
CA ALA A 359 -24.36 -37.44 -3.29
C ALA A 359 -23.53 -38.46 -4.08
N ALA A 360 -24.20 -39.53 -4.54
CA ALA A 360 -23.65 -40.52 -5.45
C ALA A 360 -24.32 -40.42 -6.83
N PRO A 361 -23.64 -40.80 -7.94
CA PRO A 361 -24.21 -40.71 -9.28
C PRO A 361 -25.58 -41.40 -9.38
N ASP A 362 -26.56 -40.71 -9.97
CA ASP A 362 -27.95 -41.16 -10.18
C ASP A 362 -28.77 -41.50 -8.90
N ASP A 363 -28.28 -41.18 -7.72
CA ASP A 363 -28.97 -41.46 -6.45
C ASP A 363 -30.13 -40.47 -6.17
N VAL A 364 -30.79 -40.64 -5.01
CA VAL A 364 -31.96 -39.84 -4.64
C VAL A 364 -31.56 -38.39 -4.30
N VAL A 365 -30.35 -38.18 -3.78
CA VAL A 365 -29.84 -36.85 -3.44
C VAL A 365 -29.46 -36.08 -4.69
N SER A 366 -28.78 -36.71 -5.65
CA SER A 366 -28.44 -36.11 -6.95
C SER A 366 -29.70 -35.64 -7.68
N LYS A 367 -30.78 -36.44 -7.67
CA LYS A 367 -32.08 -36.04 -8.23
C LYS A 367 -32.76 -34.89 -7.49
N LEU A 368 -32.57 -34.81 -6.17
CA LEU A 368 -33.04 -33.66 -5.39
C LEU A 368 -32.27 -32.40 -5.79
N LEU A 369 -30.94 -32.48 -5.87
CA LEU A 369 -30.07 -31.37 -6.27
C LEU A 369 -30.36 -30.90 -7.69
N GLU A 370 -30.51 -31.81 -8.65
CA GLU A 370 -30.93 -31.50 -10.03
C GLU A 370 -32.26 -30.72 -10.05
N LYS A 371 -33.25 -31.18 -9.28
CA LYS A 371 -34.55 -30.52 -9.19
C LYS A 371 -34.45 -29.12 -8.59
N MET A 372 -33.56 -28.92 -7.62
CA MET A 372 -33.29 -27.61 -7.01
C MET A 372 -32.53 -26.67 -7.96
N LEU A 373 -31.62 -27.20 -8.78
CA LEU A 373 -30.96 -26.45 -9.84
C LEU A 373 -31.91 -26.05 -10.98
N GLN A 374 -32.99 -26.80 -11.17
CA GLN A 374 -34.10 -26.46 -12.08
C GLN A 374 -35.14 -25.51 -11.44
N SER A 375 -34.89 -25.02 -10.22
CA SER A 375 -35.82 -24.10 -9.54
C SER A 375 -36.01 -22.81 -10.36
N PRO A 376 -37.26 -22.33 -10.52
CA PRO A 376 -37.53 -21.06 -11.18
C PRO A 376 -37.03 -19.85 -10.36
N ASP A 377 -36.79 -20.03 -9.05
CA ASP A 377 -36.23 -18.99 -8.20
C ASP A 377 -34.70 -18.97 -8.30
N THR A 378 -34.18 -17.88 -8.88
CA THR A 378 -32.74 -17.67 -9.07
C THR A 378 -31.96 -17.71 -7.76
N LEU A 379 -32.50 -17.20 -6.64
CA LEU A 379 -31.79 -17.22 -5.37
C LEU A 379 -31.62 -18.64 -4.82
N ALA A 380 -32.67 -19.45 -4.89
CA ALA A 380 -32.61 -20.85 -4.48
C ALA A 380 -31.65 -21.66 -5.37
N ARG A 381 -31.73 -21.44 -6.69
CA ARG A 381 -30.81 -22.06 -7.67
C ARG A 381 -29.36 -21.67 -7.38
N ASN A 382 -29.06 -20.38 -7.25
CA ASN A 382 -27.70 -19.88 -7.03
C ASN A 382 -27.13 -20.34 -5.68
N ARG A 383 -27.95 -20.38 -4.63
CA ARG A 383 -27.54 -20.96 -3.33
C ARG A 383 -27.21 -22.45 -3.45
N THR A 384 -27.96 -23.20 -4.24
CA THR A 384 -27.67 -24.62 -4.50
C THR A 384 -26.35 -24.78 -5.27
N VAL A 385 -26.12 -23.95 -6.29
CA VAL A 385 -24.86 -23.93 -7.06
C VAL A 385 -23.67 -23.60 -6.16
N TYR A 386 -23.81 -22.55 -5.34
CA TYR A 386 -22.79 -22.15 -4.38
C TYR A 386 -22.48 -23.30 -3.41
N ALA A 387 -23.50 -23.93 -2.82
CA ALA A 387 -23.30 -25.05 -1.90
C ALA A 387 -22.58 -26.23 -2.55
N LEU A 388 -22.88 -26.54 -3.82
CA LEU A 388 -22.20 -27.58 -4.58
C LEU A 388 -20.75 -27.21 -4.91
N ALA A 389 -20.49 -25.94 -5.24
CA ALA A 389 -19.14 -25.45 -5.50
C ALA A 389 -18.23 -25.45 -4.26
N GLN A 390 -18.81 -25.38 -3.06
CA GLN A 390 -18.10 -25.44 -1.78
C GLN A 390 -17.78 -26.88 -1.32
N VAL A 391 -18.21 -27.91 -2.06
CA VAL A 391 -17.87 -29.30 -1.72
C VAL A 391 -16.41 -29.57 -2.11
N GLU A 392 -15.52 -29.62 -1.12
CA GLU A 392 -14.09 -29.90 -1.33
C GLU A 392 -13.65 -31.19 -0.61
N PRO A 393 -13.07 -32.20 -1.32
CA PRO A 393 -12.98 -32.28 -2.78
C PRO A 393 -14.35 -32.51 -3.42
N ALA A 394 -14.53 -32.03 -4.66
CA ALA A 394 -15.77 -32.27 -5.39
C ALA A 394 -15.98 -33.79 -5.60
N THR A 395 -17.23 -34.26 -5.48
CA THR A 395 -17.55 -35.66 -5.77
C THR A 395 -17.93 -35.85 -7.24
N PRO A 396 -17.79 -37.05 -7.83
CA PRO A 396 -18.23 -37.31 -9.21
C PRO A 396 -19.70 -36.98 -9.45
N ALA A 397 -20.56 -37.16 -8.44
CA ALA A 397 -21.97 -36.81 -8.52
C ALA A 397 -22.18 -35.30 -8.61
N VAL A 398 -21.50 -34.52 -7.76
CA VAL A 398 -21.56 -33.06 -7.76
C VAL A 398 -21.13 -32.50 -9.10
N SER A 399 -20.01 -32.98 -9.65
CA SER A 399 -19.53 -32.57 -10.98
C SER A 399 -20.54 -32.93 -12.09
N GLN A 400 -21.14 -34.12 -12.06
CA GLN A 400 -22.16 -34.52 -13.04
C GLN A 400 -23.42 -33.66 -12.97
N VAL A 401 -23.92 -33.38 -11.76
CA VAL A 401 -25.12 -32.57 -11.53
C VAL A 401 -24.89 -31.12 -11.98
N LEU A 402 -23.74 -30.53 -11.64
CA LEU A 402 -23.37 -29.19 -12.11
C LEU A 402 -23.16 -29.15 -13.62
N ALA A 403 -22.49 -30.14 -14.22
CA ALA A 403 -22.28 -30.21 -15.66
C ALA A 403 -23.59 -30.40 -16.45
N ALA A 404 -24.52 -31.20 -15.93
CA ALA A 404 -25.86 -31.35 -16.53
C ALA A 404 -26.62 -30.02 -16.49
N SER A 405 -26.58 -29.34 -15.34
CA SER A 405 -27.26 -28.05 -15.15
C SER A 405 -26.65 -26.94 -16.02
N ALA A 406 -25.32 -26.88 -16.10
CA ALA A 406 -24.58 -25.93 -16.94
C ALA A 406 -24.95 -26.04 -18.44
N ARG A 407 -25.21 -27.26 -18.92
CA ARG A 407 -25.67 -27.51 -20.30
C ARG A 407 -27.10 -27.07 -20.54
N GLU A 408 -27.96 -27.20 -19.53
CA GLU A 408 -29.39 -26.86 -19.64
C GLU A 408 -29.63 -25.35 -19.53
N THR A 409 -29.03 -24.69 -18.53
CA THR A 409 -29.28 -23.27 -18.25
C THR A 409 -28.44 -22.31 -19.08
N ARG A 410 -27.24 -22.74 -19.50
CA ARG A 410 -26.18 -21.88 -20.08
C ARG A 410 -25.85 -20.66 -19.22
N ASP A 411 -26.03 -20.78 -17.91
CA ASP A 411 -25.69 -19.73 -16.96
C ASP A 411 -24.16 -19.73 -16.72
N PRO A 412 -23.44 -18.63 -16.99
CA PRO A 412 -21.99 -18.52 -16.81
C PRO A 412 -21.49 -18.95 -15.43
N ALA A 413 -22.22 -18.59 -14.37
CA ALA A 413 -21.81 -18.90 -13.00
C ALA A 413 -21.92 -20.41 -12.70
N ILE A 414 -22.94 -21.07 -13.25
CA ILE A 414 -23.11 -22.52 -13.15
C ILE A 414 -22.05 -23.25 -13.97
N GLN A 415 -21.70 -22.74 -15.15
CA GLN A 415 -20.61 -23.28 -15.96
C GLN A 415 -19.26 -23.17 -15.23
N LEU A 416 -18.98 -22.05 -14.56
CA LEU A 416 -17.76 -21.87 -13.78
C LEU A 416 -17.71 -22.81 -12.57
N ALA A 417 -18.82 -22.97 -11.84
CA ALA A 417 -18.92 -23.94 -10.74
C ALA A 417 -18.72 -25.38 -11.23
N ALA A 418 -19.31 -25.74 -12.39
CA ALA A 418 -19.12 -27.05 -13.01
C ALA A 418 -17.66 -27.29 -13.39
N LEU A 419 -16.99 -26.30 -13.98
CA LEU A 419 -15.56 -26.36 -14.30
C LEU A 419 -14.72 -26.57 -13.05
N ARG A 420 -14.95 -25.78 -11.98
CA ARG A 420 -14.23 -25.93 -10.71
C ARG A 420 -14.36 -27.34 -10.15
N ALA A 421 -15.57 -27.90 -10.13
CA ALA A 421 -15.81 -29.26 -9.67
C ALA A 421 -15.11 -30.31 -10.55
N GLU A 422 -15.11 -30.12 -11.87
CA GLU A 422 -14.42 -31.00 -12.83
C GLU A 422 -12.90 -30.93 -12.68
N LEU A 423 -12.32 -29.73 -12.56
CA LEU A 423 -10.89 -29.51 -12.34
C LEU A 423 -10.43 -30.12 -11.03
N SER A 424 -11.20 -29.93 -9.94
CA SER A 424 -10.91 -30.53 -8.64
C SER A 424 -10.81 -32.06 -8.72
N LEU A 425 -11.73 -32.71 -9.42
CA LEU A 425 -11.71 -34.17 -9.63
C LEU A 425 -10.53 -34.63 -10.50
N GLN A 426 -10.34 -34.01 -11.66
CA GLN A 426 -9.33 -34.43 -12.63
C GLN A 426 -7.90 -34.22 -12.14
N LEU A 427 -7.66 -33.14 -11.38
CA LEU A 427 -6.37 -32.84 -10.78
C LEU A 427 -6.12 -33.64 -9.50
N ALA A 428 -7.16 -33.97 -8.73
CA ALA A 428 -7.04 -34.90 -7.60
C ALA A 428 -6.60 -36.31 -8.07
N ASP A 429 -7.13 -36.78 -9.20
CA ASP A 429 -6.73 -38.05 -9.82
C ASP A 429 -5.31 -38.00 -10.42
N ALA A 430 -4.82 -36.81 -10.77
CA ALA A 430 -3.47 -36.60 -11.30
C ALA A 430 -2.38 -36.58 -10.20
N ALA A 431 -2.77 -36.43 -8.93
CA ALA A 431 -1.81 -36.45 -7.82
C ALA A 431 -1.01 -37.76 -7.83
N PRO A 432 0.32 -37.72 -7.59
CA PRO A 432 1.17 -38.89 -7.70
C PRO A 432 0.67 -40.00 -6.78
N SER A 433 0.15 -41.08 -7.39
CA SER A 433 -0.14 -42.31 -6.68
C SER A 433 1.10 -42.75 -5.90
N ARG A 434 0.92 -43.36 -4.72
CA ARG A 434 2.03 -43.83 -3.85
C ARG A 434 3.09 -44.69 -4.57
N ASN A 435 2.79 -45.17 -5.78
CA ASN A 435 3.70 -45.94 -6.63
C ASN A 435 4.53 -45.10 -7.62
N GLY A 436 4.41 -43.77 -7.64
CA GLY A 436 5.25 -42.87 -8.43
C GLY A 436 4.93 -42.79 -9.92
N GLU A 437 3.89 -43.48 -10.40
CA GLU A 437 3.35 -43.30 -11.75
C GLU A 437 2.21 -42.28 -11.69
N ALA A 438 2.49 -41.04 -12.05
CA ALA A 438 1.46 -40.06 -12.33
C ALA A 438 0.77 -40.45 -13.66
N THR A 439 -0.54 -40.69 -13.62
CA THR A 439 -1.35 -40.86 -14.82
C THR A 439 -1.61 -39.47 -15.41
N GLY A 440 -0.85 -39.07 -16.43
CA GLY A 440 -1.00 -37.77 -17.12
C GLY A 440 -2.37 -37.54 -17.81
N ASP A 441 -3.28 -38.51 -17.70
CA ASP A 441 -4.63 -38.44 -18.24
C ASP A 441 -5.50 -37.40 -17.52
N GLY A 442 -5.32 -37.21 -16.20
CA GLY A 442 -6.10 -36.24 -15.42
C GLY A 442 -5.81 -34.78 -15.82
N VAL A 443 -4.53 -34.40 -15.90
CA VAL A 443 -4.10 -33.06 -16.34
C VAL A 443 -4.53 -32.79 -17.78
N SER A 444 -4.45 -33.80 -18.66
CA SER A 444 -4.90 -33.68 -20.06
C SER A 444 -6.41 -33.47 -20.15
N GLY A 445 -7.20 -34.13 -19.28
CA GLY A 445 -8.63 -33.88 -19.12
C GLY A 445 -8.92 -32.43 -18.77
N ALA A 446 -8.26 -31.92 -17.73
CA ALA A 446 -8.44 -30.55 -17.24
C ALA A 446 -8.13 -29.50 -18.31
N ILE A 447 -7.02 -29.69 -19.02
CA ILE A 447 -6.62 -28.83 -20.15
C ILE A 447 -7.69 -28.84 -21.26
N ASN A 448 -8.26 -30.00 -21.59
CA ASN A 448 -9.27 -30.08 -22.64
C ASN A 448 -10.57 -29.36 -22.23
N SER A 449 -10.98 -29.49 -20.97
CA SER A 449 -12.18 -28.82 -20.46
C SER A 449 -12.01 -27.30 -20.39
N VAL A 450 -10.84 -26.82 -19.96
CA VAL A 450 -10.49 -25.38 -20.01
C VAL A 450 -10.48 -24.87 -21.44
N ASN A 451 -9.80 -25.54 -22.36
CA ASN A 451 -9.76 -25.12 -23.77
C ASN A 451 -11.14 -25.11 -24.42
N ALA A 452 -12.02 -26.06 -24.08
CA ALA A 452 -13.39 -26.09 -24.57
C ALA A 452 -14.18 -24.87 -24.09
N MET A 453 -14.06 -24.50 -22.81
CA MET A 453 -14.74 -23.31 -22.25
C MET A 453 -14.14 -21.99 -22.74
N LEU A 454 -12.82 -21.89 -22.90
CA LEU A 454 -12.20 -20.70 -23.48
C LEU A 454 -12.70 -20.46 -24.91
N SER A 455 -12.85 -21.54 -25.69
CA SER A 455 -13.31 -21.49 -27.08
C SER A 455 -14.83 -21.29 -27.25
N ASP A 456 -15.63 -21.46 -26.20
CA ASP A 456 -17.07 -21.26 -26.25
C ASP A 456 -17.41 -19.75 -26.22
N GLU A 457 -17.90 -19.21 -27.34
CA GLU A 457 -18.24 -17.78 -27.46
C GLU A 457 -19.36 -17.37 -26.50
N ASP A 458 -20.30 -18.28 -26.23
CA ASP A 458 -21.43 -18.10 -25.33
C ASP A 458 -21.13 -18.59 -23.89
N GLY A 459 -19.91 -19.08 -23.64
CA GLY A 459 -19.49 -19.62 -22.35
C GLY A 459 -19.10 -18.55 -21.32
N ALA A 460 -18.84 -18.99 -20.10
CA ALA A 460 -18.34 -18.14 -19.00
C ALA A 460 -17.18 -17.23 -19.42
N ASP A 461 -17.02 -16.10 -18.72
CA ASP A 461 -15.94 -15.15 -19.01
C ASP A 461 -14.57 -15.85 -19.03
N ALA A 462 -13.80 -15.62 -20.10
CA ALA A 462 -12.56 -16.33 -20.32
C ALA A 462 -11.48 -15.97 -19.28
N GLY A 463 -11.55 -14.77 -18.69
CA GLY A 463 -10.68 -14.38 -17.59
C GLY A 463 -10.97 -15.21 -16.35
N LEU A 464 -12.23 -15.38 -15.97
CA LEU A 464 -12.61 -16.18 -14.81
C LEU A 464 -12.30 -17.66 -14.98
N VAL A 465 -12.43 -18.19 -16.20
CA VAL A 465 -12.02 -19.56 -16.52
C VAL A 465 -10.52 -19.75 -16.28
N VAL A 466 -9.69 -18.79 -16.69
CA VAL A 466 -8.23 -18.83 -16.47
C VAL A 466 -7.91 -18.70 -14.98
N GLU A 467 -8.51 -17.74 -14.27
CA GLU A 467 -8.28 -17.54 -12.82
C GLU A 467 -8.63 -18.80 -12.03
N GLN A 468 -9.82 -19.37 -12.29
CA GLN A 468 -10.25 -20.59 -11.63
C GLN A 468 -9.32 -21.77 -11.93
N PHE A 469 -8.80 -21.84 -13.16
CA PHE A 469 -7.83 -22.88 -13.50
C PHE A 469 -6.51 -22.69 -12.75
N LEU A 470 -5.95 -21.48 -12.76
CA LEU A 470 -4.68 -21.15 -12.08
C LEU A 470 -4.72 -21.48 -10.58
N VAL A 471 -5.83 -21.20 -9.89
CA VAL A 471 -6.00 -21.52 -8.45
C VAL A 471 -6.01 -23.03 -8.19
N THR A 472 -6.40 -23.85 -9.17
CA THR A 472 -6.51 -25.31 -9.02
C THR A 472 -5.25 -26.08 -9.40
N ILE A 473 -4.29 -25.45 -10.09
CA ILE A 473 -3.07 -26.14 -10.57
C ILE A 473 -2.19 -26.51 -9.36
N PRO A 474 -1.83 -27.79 -9.19
CA PRO A 474 -0.83 -28.19 -8.21
C PRO A 474 0.57 -27.64 -8.55
N ASP A 475 1.36 -27.29 -7.54
CA ASP A 475 2.76 -26.82 -7.66
C ASP A 475 3.75 -27.96 -8.05
N ASP A 476 3.35 -28.84 -8.96
CA ASP A 476 4.17 -29.94 -9.50
C ASP A 476 4.73 -29.57 -10.89
N GLU A 477 6.05 -29.69 -11.06
CA GLU A 477 6.77 -29.29 -12.28
C GLU A 477 6.23 -29.94 -13.57
N GLN A 478 5.84 -31.22 -13.50
CA GLN A 478 5.30 -31.94 -14.67
C GLN A 478 3.91 -31.41 -15.03
N THR A 479 3.08 -31.17 -14.02
CA THR A 479 1.75 -30.59 -14.17
C THR A 479 1.82 -29.17 -14.74
N VAL A 480 2.67 -28.32 -14.15
CA VAL A 480 2.93 -26.95 -14.65
C VAL A 480 3.38 -26.97 -16.12
N THR A 481 4.33 -27.83 -16.48
CA THR A 481 4.79 -27.95 -17.88
C THR A 481 3.68 -28.40 -18.84
N ALA A 482 2.88 -29.40 -18.44
CA ALA A 482 1.76 -29.89 -19.23
C ALA A 482 0.69 -28.79 -19.41
N VAL A 483 0.40 -28.02 -18.37
CA VAL A 483 -0.55 -26.90 -18.41
C VAL A 483 -0.05 -25.77 -19.30
N ILE A 484 1.21 -25.37 -19.16
CA ILE A 484 1.83 -24.32 -19.99
C ILE A 484 1.73 -24.67 -21.47
N SER A 485 1.98 -25.92 -21.83
CA SER A 485 1.98 -26.38 -23.23
C SER A 485 0.57 -26.72 -23.76
N GLY A 486 -0.36 -27.09 -22.89
CA GLY A 486 -1.67 -27.60 -23.27
C GLY A 486 -2.78 -26.57 -23.42
N VAL A 487 -2.79 -25.50 -22.61
CA VAL A 487 -3.79 -24.43 -22.72
C VAL A 487 -3.48 -23.52 -23.91
N ARG A 488 -4.50 -23.22 -24.72
CA ARG A 488 -4.37 -22.46 -25.97
C ARG A 488 -5.14 -21.16 -25.89
N PHE A 489 -4.46 -20.07 -26.23
CA PHE A 489 -5.06 -18.74 -26.37
C PHE A 489 -5.26 -18.35 -27.85
N ASP A 490 -4.77 -19.18 -28.78
CA ASP A 490 -4.90 -18.93 -30.21
C ASP A 490 -6.35 -19.05 -30.67
N ASN A 491 -6.76 -18.17 -31.60
CA ASN A 491 -8.10 -18.12 -32.20
C ASN A 491 -9.26 -17.72 -31.26
N LEU A 492 -8.97 -17.25 -30.04
CA LEU A 492 -10.01 -16.67 -29.19
C LEU A 492 -10.55 -15.35 -29.78
N PRO A 493 -11.88 -15.10 -29.71
CA PRO A 493 -12.42 -13.78 -30.03
C PRO A 493 -11.75 -12.70 -29.19
N LYS A 494 -11.51 -11.53 -29.78
CA LYS A 494 -10.81 -10.40 -29.15
C LYS A 494 -11.23 -10.11 -27.69
N PRO A 495 -12.53 -9.96 -27.33
CA PRO A 495 -12.91 -9.68 -25.94
C PRO A 495 -12.55 -10.83 -24.98
N ARG A 496 -12.71 -12.09 -25.41
CA ARG A 496 -12.35 -13.27 -24.62
C ARG A 496 -10.84 -13.41 -24.48
N PHE A 497 -10.09 -13.13 -25.55
CA PHE A 497 -8.62 -13.10 -25.50
C PHE A 497 -8.12 -12.05 -24.51
N ASP A 498 -8.67 -10.84 -24.57
CA ASP A 498 -8.26 -9.75 -23.67
C ASP A 498 -8.55 -10.09 -22.20
N ALA A 499 -9.73 -10.66 -21.91
CA ALA A 499 -10.09 -11.11 -20.56
C ALA A 499 -9.18 -12.25 -20.05
N ALA A 500 -8.90 -13.25 -20.90
CA ALA A 500 -8.01 -14.36 -20.57
C ALA A 500 -6.59 -13.89 -20.29
N VAL A 501 -6.01 -13.03 -21.15
CA VAL A 501 -4.66 -12.48 -20.92
C VAL A 501 -4.65 -11.58 -19.69
N ALA A 502 -5.71 -10.81 -19.45
CA ALA A 502 -5.81 -9.98 -18.25
C ALA A 502 -5.74 -10.82 -16.97
N ALA A 503 -6.48 -11.92 -16.92
CA ALA A 503 -6.42 -12.90 -15.84
C ALA A 503 -5.00 -13.49 -15.67
N VAL A 504 -4.36 -13.95 -16.76
CA VAL A 504 -2.97 -14.45 -16.72
C VAL A 504 -2.03 -13.43 -16.08
N LEU A 505 -2.15 -12.16 -16.45
CA LEU A 505 -1.26 -11.11 -15.95
C LEU A 505 -1.56 -10.71 -14.49
N ARG A 506 -2.82 -10.73 -14.06
CA ARG A 506 -3.18 -10.47 -12.64
C ARG A 506 -2.64 -11.55 -11.71
N SER A 507 -2.67 -12.80 -12.14
CA SER A 507 -2.18 -13.94 -11.35
C SER A 507 -0.66 -14.11 -11.35
N ALA A 508 0.12 -13.19 -11.95
CA ALA A 508 1.58 -13.26 -11.96
C ALA A 508 2.20 -13.31 -10.54
N GLY A 509 1.52 -12.74 -9.54
CA GLY A 509 1.96 -12.77 -8.13
C GLY A 509 1.72 -14.09 -7.43
N GLU A 510 0.69 -14.83 -7.83
CA GLU A 510 0.27 -16.07 -7.18
C GLU A 510 0.93 -17.29 -7.82
N GLN A 511 1.01 -17.31 -9.15
CA GLN A 511 1.51 -18.45 -9.94
C GLN A 511 2.56 -17.99 -10.98
N PRO A 512 3.71 -17.45 -10.55
CA PRO A 512 4.69 -16.82 -11.45
C PRO A 512 5.24 -17.80 -12.50
N GLU A 513 5.42 -19.07 -12.17
CA GLU A 513 5.98 -20.08 -13.09
C GLU A 513 5.02 -20.39 -14.26
N VAL A 514 3.73 -20.62 -13.97
CA VAL A 514 2.71 -20.89 -14.99
C VAL A 514 2.49 -19.66 -15.87
N VAL A 515 2.36 -18.48 -15.24
CA VAL A 515 2.13 -17.21 -15.94
C VAL A 515 3.33 -16.86 -16.83
N GLY A 516 4.55 -16.94 -16.30
CA GLY A 516 5.78 -16.75 -17.08
C GLY A 516 5.86 -17.72 -18.26
N GLY A 517 5.53 -18.99 -18.03
CA GLY A 517 5.47 -20.01 -19.08
C GLY A 517 4.46 -19.70 -20.18
N TRP A 518 3.23 -19.30 -19.85
CA TRP A 518 2.21 -18.90 -20.83
C TRP A 518 2.59 -17.63 -21.57
N VAL A 519 3.08 -16.60 -20.87
CA VAL A 519 3.56 -15.36 -21.49
C VAL A 519 4.70 -15.67 -22.47
N ASN A 520 5.64 -16.53 -22.07
CA ASN A 520 6.77 -16.93 -22.89
C ASN A 520 6.35 -17.76 -24.12
N LEU A 521 5.63 -18.86 -23.92
CA LEU A 521 5.43 -19.89 -24.95
C LEU A 521 4.14 -19.70 -25.75
N GLN A 522 3.04 -19.32 -25.09
CA GLN A 522 1.72 -19.26 -25.72
C GLN A 522 1.33 -17.87 -26.20
N LEU A 523 1.77 -16.80 -25.51
CA LEU A 523 1.37 -15.43 -25.83
C LEU A 523 2.43 -14.71 -26.68
N LEU A 524 3.55 -14.32 -26.07
CA LEU A 524 4.65 -13.66 -26.80
C LEU A 524 5.40 -14.63 -27.72
N GLY A 525 5.32 -15.93 -27.43
CA GLY A 525 5.88 -17.02 -28.23
C GLY A 525 4.96 -17.53 -29.33
N SER A 526 3.72 -17.03 -29.44
CA SER A 526 2.76 -17.48 -30.45
C SER A 526 3.32 -17.29 -31.86
N ASN A 527 2.96 -18.22 -32.75
CA ASN A 527 3.24 -18.09 -34.17
C ASN A 527 2.31 -17.08 -34.88
N ASP A 528 1.24 -16.64 -34.21
CA ASP A 528 0.32 -15.62 -34.72
C ASP A 528 0.79 -14.21 -34.31
N PRO A 529 1.22 -13.35 -35.27
CA PRO A 529 1.65 -11.99 -34.97
C PRO A 529 0.56 -11.12 -34.33
N SER A 530 -0.72 -11.45 -34.54
CA SER A 530 -1.84 -10.70 -33.95
C SER A 530 -1.95 -10.94 -32.44
N VAL A 531 -1.75 -12.18 -31.99
CA VAL A 531 -1.69 -12.56 -30.56
C VAL A 531 -0.51 -11.86 -29.89
N VAL A 532 0.67 -11.88 -30.50
CA VAL A 532 1.87 -11.22 -29.97
C VAL A 532 1.65 -9.71 -29.84
N SER A 533 1.18 -9.06 -30.91
CA SER A 533 0.97 -7.61 -30.91
C SER A 533 -0.09 -7.17 -29.90
N ARG A 534 -1.17 -7.96 -29.75
CA ARG A 534 -2.25 -7.69 -28.78
C ARG A 534 -1.80 -7.91 -27.34
N THR A 535 -1.06 -8.98 -27.07
CA THR A 535 -0.45 -9.23 -25.75
C THR A 535 0.45 -8.07 -25.34
N LEU A 536 1.29 -7.59 -26.26
CA LEU A 536 2.13 -6.42 -26.03
C LEU A 536 1.31 -5.14 -25.78
N ASP A 537 0.17 -4.96 -26.44
CA ASP A 537 -0.73 -3.83 -26.18
C ASP A 537 -1.38 -3.90 -24.80
N LEU A 538 -1.79 -5.10 -24.35
CA LEU A 538 -2.34 -5.31 -23.02
C LEU A 538 -1.29 -5.09 -21.93
N LEU A 539 -0.09 -5.65 -22.09
CA LEU A 539 1.05 -5.39 -21.20
C LEU A 539 1.44 -3.90 -21.19
N ALA A 540 1.39 -3.21 -22.33
CA ALA A 540 1.73 -1.78 -22.38
C ALA A 540 0.68 -0.89 -21.68
N ARG A 541 -0.58 -1.35 -21.63
CA ARG A 541 -1.69 -0.71 -20.91
C ARG A 541 -1.71 -1.05 -19.42
N ALA A 542 -1.11 -2.18 -19.04
CA ALA A 542 -0.94 -2.58 -17.65
C ALA A 542 -0.26 -1.44 -16.87
N ASP A 543 -0.95 -0.95 -15.85
CA ASP A 543 -0.35 0.00 -14.93
C ASP A 543 0.57 -0.74 -13.96
N GLU A 544 1.73 -0.16 -13.67
CA GLU A 544 2.45 -0.56 -12.47
C GLU A 544 1.65 -0.10 -11.25
N PRO A 545 1.70 -0.84 -10.13
CA PRO A 545 1.24 -0.32 -8.85
C PRO A 545 2.07 0.92 -8.54
N ALA A 546 1.55 2.08 -8.92
CA ALA A 546 2.23 3.34 -8.67
C ALA A 546 2.37 3.50 -7.15
N PRO A 547 3.49 4.03 -6.63
CA PRO A 547 3.61 4.33 -5.22
C PRO A 547 2.39 5.15 -4.79
N ILE A 548 1.76 4.69 -3.70
CA ILE A 548 0.48 4.99 -3.00
C ILE A 548 -0.24 6.34 -3.28
N LEU A 549 0.41 7.35 -3.86
CA LEU A 549 -0.13 8.70 -4.13
C LEU A 549 -0.96 8.84 -5.41
N THR A 550 -0.89 7.89 -6.35
CA THR A 550 -1.57 7.98 -7.66
C THR A 550 -3.07 7.60 -7.68
N PRO A 551 -3.59 6.67 -6.86
CA PRO A 551 -5.01 6.29 -6.90
C PRO A 551 -5.95 7.48 -6.62
N LEU A 552 -5.52 8.39 -5.75
CA LEU A 552 -6.27 9.59 -5.36
C LEU A 552 -6.35 10.62 -6.50
N ALA A 553 -5.28 10.75 -7.30
CA ALA A 553 -5.26 11.61 -8.49
C ALA A 553 -6.11 11.03 -9.64
N ARG A 554 -6.11 9.70 -9.79
CA ARG A 554 -6.90 9.01 -10.84
C ARG A 554 -8.40 9.07 -10.53
N GLY A 555 -8.79 8.87 -9.27
CA GLY A 555 -10.18 9.02 -8.79
C GLY A 555 -10.76 10.42 -9.01
N LEU A 556 -9.94 11.47 -8.86
CA LEU A 556 -10.36 12.85 -9.12
C LEU A 556 -10.47 13.17 -10.63
N SER A 557 -9.63 12.59 -11.49
CA SER A 557 -9.73 12.82 -12.94
C SER A 557 -10.93 12.10 -13.57
N GLY A 558 -11.24 10.89 -13.08
CA GLY A 558 -12.38 10.09 -13.56
C GLY A 558 -13.75 10.70 -13.22
N MET A 559 -13.85 11.49 -12.16
CA MET A 559 -15.09 12.23 -11.83
C MET A 559 -15.31 13.47 -12.71
N VAL A 560 -14.26 14.03 -13.32
CA VAL A 560 -14.34 15.32 -14.05
C VAL A 560 -14.39 15.15 -15.58
N PHE A 561 -13.82 14.08 -16.13
CA PHE A 561 -13.66 13.91 -17.59
C PHE A 561 -14.28 12.63 -18.16
N ARG A 562 -15.47 12.24 -17.69
CA ARG A 562 -16.20 11.08 -18.21
C ARG A 562 -16.87 11.41 -19.56
N GLU A 563 -16.06 11.63 -20.61
CA GLU A 563 -16.52 11.54 -22.00
C GLU A 563 -16.82 10.07 -22.30
N SER A 564 -17.88 9.83 -23.07
CA SER A 564 -18.37 8.51 -23.44
C SER A 564 -17.37 7.79 -24.36
N GLU A 565 -16.29 7.26 -23.80
CA GLU A 565 -15.47 6.26 -24.49
C GLU A 565 -16.36 5.04 -24.74
N SER A 566 -16.37 4.58 -25.99
CA SER A 566 -17.05 3.35 -26.39
C SER A 566 -16.61 2.20 -25.48
N ALA A 567 -17.56 1.36 -25.05
CA ALA A 567 -17.31 0.22 -24.16
C ALA A 567 -16.18 -0.73 -24.63
N GLU A 568 -15.78 -0.68 -25.91
CA GLU A 568 -14.64 -1.42 -26.45
C GLU A 568 -13.25 -0.88 -26.03
N ASP A 569 -13.16 0.35 -25.53
CA ASP A 569 -11.91 1.00 -25.09
C ASP A 569 -11.88 1.33 -23.60
N ALA A 570 -12.84 0.81 -22.82
CA ALA A 570 -12.81 0.95 -21.37
C ALA A 570 -11.42 0.50 -20.84
N PRO A 571 -10.73 1.32 -20.03
CA PRO A 571 -9.43 0.95 -19.49
C PRO A 571 -9.59 -0.34 -18.69
N LEU A 572 -8.94 -1.41 -19.15
CA LEU A 572 -8.79 -2.62 -18.37
C LEU A 572 -7.99 -2.23 -17.12
N ASP A 573 -8.62 -2.31 -15.95
CA ASP A 573 -7.95 -2.11 -14.67
C ASP A 573 -7.05 -3.32 -14.41
N LEU A 574 -5.88 -3.29 -15.04
CA LEU A 574 -4.91 -4.36 -15.03
C LEU A 574 -3.69 -3.89 -14.24
N MET A 575 -3.64 -4.32 -12.98
CA MET A 575 -2.50 -4.15 -12.11
C MET A 575 -1.72 -5.45 -12.07
N ILE A 576 -0.43 -5.40 -12.43
CA ILE A 576 0.49 -6.52 -12.26
C ILE A 576 1.19 -6.32 -10.93
N THR A 577 0.90 -7.19 -9.95
CA THR A 577 1.35 -7.06 -8.56
C THR A 577 2.80 -7.53 -8.36
N SER A 578 3.32 -8.38 -9.24
CA SER A 578 4.70 -8.90 -9.23
C SER A 578 5.35 -8.84 -10.62
N GLY A 579 6.67 -9.00 -10.71
CA GLY A 579 7.35 -9.15 -11.99
C GLY A 579 7.02 -10.49 -12.66
N ILE A 580 6.78 -10.48 -13.98
CA ILE A 580 6.70 -11.69 -14.80
C ILE A 580 8.11 -12.28 -14.91
N PRO A 581 8.33 -13.55 -14.52
CA PRO A 581 9.68 -14.10 -14.46
C PRO A 581 10.29 -14.28 -15.85
N LEU A 582 11.55 -13.90 -15.99
CA LEU A 582 12.42 -14.22 -17.12
C LEU A 582 13.35 -15.38 -16.72
N ASP A 583 12.83 -16.60 -16.86
CA ASP A 583 13.44 -17.84 -16.38
C ASP A 583 14.37 -18.53 -17.40
N SER A 584 14.30 -18.14 -18.67
CA SER A 584 15.04 -18.79 -19.77
C SER A 584 15.68 -17.78 -20.71
N ALA A 585 16.94 -18.02 -21.11
CA ALA A 585 17.63 -17.27 -22.16
C ALA A 585 16.93 -17.34 -23.54
N ASN A 586 16.02 -18.29 -23.72
CA ASN A 586 15.20 -18.43 -24.93
C ASN A 586 13.83 -17.74 -24.82
N HIS A 587 13.61 -16.91 -23.79
CA HIS A 587 12.34 -16.23 -23.58
C HIS A 587 11.94 -15.40 -24.82
N SER A 588 10.68 -15.52 -25.24
CA SER A 588 10.17 -14.91 -26.47
C SER A 588 10.31 -13.37 -26.47
N LEU A 589 10.33 -12.75 -25.29
CA LEU A 589 10.64 -11.32 -25.16
C LEU A 589 11.99 -10.96 -25.81
N PHE A 590 13.04 -11.78 -25.70
CA PHE A 590 14.35 -11.47 -26.31
C PHE A 590 14.29 -11.44 -27.84
N ARG A 591 13.46 -12.31 -28.44
CA ARG A 591 13.18 -12.28 -29.89
C ARG A 591 12.46 -10.98 -30.27
N LEU A 592 11.59 -10.47 -29.41
CA LEU A 592 10.86 -9.22 -29.63
C LEU A 592 11.76 -7.98 -29.47
N LEU A 593 12.62 -7.95 -28.44
CA LEU A 593 13.60 -6.88 -28.24
C LEU A 593 14.61 -6.77 -29.40
N ASN A 594 14.90 -7.89 -30.05
CA ASN A 594 15.76 -7.96 -31.24
C ASN A 594 14.98 -8.02 -32.56
N SER A 595 13.66 -7.87 -32.55
CA SER A 595 12.83 -8.01 -33.75
C SER A 595 13.21 -6.99 -34.81
N GLY A 596 13.23 -7.40 -36.08
CA GLY A 596 13.42 -6.49 -37.22
C GLY A 596 12.26 -5.52 -37.43
N ASP A 597 11.10 -5.77 -36.81
CA ASP A 597 9.96 -4.86 -36.83
C ASP A 597 10.13 -3.77 -35.74
N PRO A 598 10.25 -2.48 -36.11
CA PRO A 598 10.47 -1.39 -35.17
C PRO A 598 9.29 -1.17 -34.21
N LEU A 599 8.05 -1.52 -34.61
CA LEU A 599 6.88 -1.37 -33.74
C LEU A 599 6.87 -2.44 -32.65
N LEU A 600 7.08 -3.71 -33.02
CA LEU A 600 7.18 -4.80 -32.05
C LEU A 600 8.38 -4.61 -31.13
N ARG A 601 9.52 -4.16 -31.66
CA ARG A 601 10.70 -3.82 -30.87
C ARG A 601 10.39 -2.73 -29.84
N LYS A 602 9.79 -1.62 -30.27
CA LYS A 602 9.42 -0.52 -29.37
C LYS A 602 8.44 -0.96 -28.28
N LYS A 603 7.43 -1.76 -28.63
CA LYS A 603 6.48 -2.34 -27.67
C LYS A 603 7.18 -3.30 -26.70
N GLY A 604 8.05 -4.18 -27.19
CA GLY A 604 8.87 -5.08 -26.38
C GLY A 604 9.67 -4.33 -25.31
N TRP A 605 10.34 -3.25 -25.70
CA TRP A 605 11.06 -2.40 -24.75
C TRP A 605 10.15 -1.71 -23.74
N LEU A 606 8.94 -1.30 -24.14
CA LEU A 606 7.97 -0.69 -23.24
C LEU A 606 7.48 -1.67 -22.17
N VAL A 607 7.18 -2.91 -22.57
CA VAL A 607 6.63 -3.94 -21.66
C VAL A 607 7.69 -4.61 -20.80
N LEU A 608 8.98 -4.48 -21.13
CA LEU A 608 10.11 -5.00 -20.33
C LEU A 608 9.98 -4.59 -18.85
N ARG A 609 9.30 -3.47 -18.58
CA ARG A 609 9.06 -2.99 -17.23
C ARG A 609 8.22 -3.95 -16.36
N HIS A 610 7.47 -4.88 -16.93
CA HIS A 610 6.65 -5.85 -16.19
C HIS A 610 7.40 -7.16 -15.91
N PHE A 611 8.67 -7.27 -16.32
CA PHE A 611 9.45 -8.48 -16.19
C PHE A 611 10.51 -8.36 -15.09
N GLU A 612 10.87 -9.48 -14.49
CA GLU A 612 11.89 -9.62 -13.44
C GLU A 612 12.77 -10.84 -13.70
N LEU A 613 14.07 -10.72 -13.44
CA LEU A 613 15.00 -11.84 -13.50
C LEU A 613 14.86 -12.69 -12.24
N THR A 614 14.69 -13.99 -12.43
CA THR A 614 14.64 -14.92 -11.30
C THR A 614 16.05 -15.30 -10.85
N ASP A 615 16.36 -15.07 -9.57
CA ASP A 615 17.66 -15.41 -8.96
C ASP A 615 17.97 -16.92 -8.94
N ARG A 616 16.97 -17.76 -9.21
CA ARG A 616 17.11 -19.21 -9.30
C ARG A 616 17.13 -19.64 -10.77
N PRO A 617 18.26 -20.17 -11.30
CA PRO A 617 18.13 -21.18 -12.34
C PRO A 617 17.31 -22.32 -11.73
N THR A 618 16.09 -22.51 -12.19
CA THR A 618 15.19 -23.58 -11.71
C THR A 618 15.96 -24.90 -11.72
N SER A 619 16.20 -25.43 -10.52
CA SER A 619 17.12 -26.54 -10.25
C SER A 619 16.78 -27.87 -10.97
N GLY A 620 15.69 -27.92 -11.74
CA GLY A 620 15.10 -29.11 -12.34
C GLY A 620 15.59 -29.48 -13.75
N SER A 621 16.01 -28.52 -14.58
CA SER A 621 16.37 -28.79 -15.99
C SER A 621 17.77 -29.41 -16.20
N ARG A 622 18.32 -30.12 -15.21
CA ARG A 622 19.60 -30.86 -15.32
C ARG A 622 19.51 -32.20 -16.06
N ARG A 623 18.36 -32.54 -16.66
CA ARG A 623 18.17 -33.80 -17.43
C ARG A 623 18.10 -33.65 -18.94
N SER A 624 18.17 -32.44 -19.50
CA SER A 624 18.36 -32.29 -20.95
C SER A 624 19.80 -32.65 -21.33
N ASN A 625 19.92 -33.62 -22.24
CA ASN A 625 21.15 -34.12 -22.88
C ASN A 625 22.40 -33.20 -22.78
N PRO A 626 23.55 -33.70 -22.28
CA PRO A 626 24.84 -32.99 -22.27
C PRO A 626 25.44 -32.73 -23.67
N ALA A 627 24.66 -32.90 -24.75
CA ALA A 627 25.10 -32.66 -26.12
C ALA A 627 24.69 -31.29 -26.67
N THR A 628 24.00 -30.47 -25.88
CA THR A 628 23.59 -29.10 -26.21
C THR A 628 24.02 -28.13 -25.10
N GLU A 629 25.32 -28.14 -24.74
CA GLU A 629 25.96 -27.14 -23.84
C GLU A 629 26.10 -25.74 -24.48
N ALA A 630 25.27 -25.40 -25.47
CA ALA A 630 25.62 -24.37 -26.45
C ALA A 630 25.04 -22.96 -26.20
N ASP A 631 24.27 -22.71 -25.14
CA ASP A 631 23.82 -21.33 -24.88
C ASP A 631 23.46 -21.08 -23.40
N ASP A 632 24.44 -21.21 -22.52
CA ASP A 632 24.39 -20.70 -21.13
C ASP A 632 24.53 -19.16 -21.11
N SER A 633 23.88 -18.49 -22.07
CA SER A 633 23.91 -17.03 -22.19
C SER A 633 23.09 -16.41 -21.07
N ASP A 634 23.74 -15.56 -20.26
CA ASP A 634 23.10 -14.82 -19.18
C ASP A 634 21.95 -13.95 -19.73
N PRO A 635 20.68 -14.19 -19.32
CA PRO A 635 19.53 -13.42 -19.81
C PRO A 635 19.70 -11.91 -19.64
N LEU A 636 20.35 -11.48 -18.54
CA LEU A 636 20.62 -10.07 -18.31
C LEU A 636 21.58 -9.49 -19.35
N ALA A 637 22.67 -10.21 -19.64
CA ALA A 637 23.63 -9.80 -20.66
C ALA A 637 22.96 -9.69 -22.04
N MET A 638 22.08 -10.64 -22.40
CA MET A 638 21.34 -10.59 -23.66
C MET A 638 20.42 -9.35 -23.77
N ILE A 639 19.74 -8.97 -22.69
CA ILE A 639 18.91 -7.75 -22.66
C ILE A 639 19.78 -6.50 -22.84
N VAL A 640 20.89 -6.42 -22.11
CA VAL A 640 21.81 -5.27 -22.18
C VAL A 640 22.41 -5.14 -23.57
N ASP A 641 22.90 -6.24 -24.14
CA ASP A 641 23.48 -6.26 -25.48
C ASP A 641 22.43 -5.92 -26.56
N ALA A 642 21.18 -6.38 -26.41
CA ALA A 642 20.09 -5.98 -27.29
C ALA A 642 19.81 -4.48 -27.22
N GLY A 643 19.82 -3.89 -26.02
CA GLY A 643 19.58 -2.46 -25.82
C GLY A 643 20.73 -1.55 -26.27
N LEU A 644 21.96 -2.06 -26.22
CA LEU A 644 23.17 -1.38 -26.65
C LEU A 644 23.52 -1.64 -28.13
N SER A 645 22.83 -2.57 -28.79
CA SER A 645 23.05 -2.90 -30.21
C SER A 645 22.88 -1.72 -31.18
N ASP A 646 22.06 -0.72 -30.83
CA ASP A 646 21.97 0.57 -31.52
C ASP A 646 22.38 1.71 -30.58
N PRO A 647 23.66 2.15 -30.63
CA PRO A 647 24.17 3.24 -29.79
C PRO A 647 23.46 4.59 -29.98
N ARG A 648 22.63 4.74 -31.01
CA ARG A 648 21.88 5.99 -31.27
C ARG A 648 20.51 6.03 -30.60
N SER A 649 20.04 4.90 -30.07
CA SER A 649 18.67 4.76 -29.58
C SER A 649 18.59 3.73 -28.44
N THR A 650 19.42 3.88 -27.41
CA THR A 650 19.35 3.03 -26.22
C THR A 650 18.01 3.26 -25.50
N PRO A 651 17.16 2.23 -25.32
CA PRO A 651 15.83 2.41 -24.76
C PRO A 651 15.89 2.81 -23.28
N SER A 652 15.19 3.88 -22.90
CA SER A 652 15.16 4.35 -21.51
C SER A 652 14.55 3.32 -20.54
N SER A 653 13.69 2.43 -21.03
CA SER A 653 13.10 1.35 -20.25
C SER A 653 14.10 0.28 -19.82
N LEU A 654 15.24 0.15 -20.51
CA LEU A 654 16.35 -0.70 -20.08
C LEU A 654 16.85 -0.27 -18.70
N VAL A 655 17.07 1.04 -18.51
CA VAL A 655 17.57 1.59 -17.24
C VAL A 655 16.58 1.34 -16.11
N SER A 656 15.28 1.58 -16.35
CA SER A 656 14.23 1.34 -15.36
C SER A 656 14.06 -0.14 -15.02
N PHE A 657 14.26 -1.03 -16.00
CA PHE A 657 14.29 -2.47 -15.78
C PHE A 657 15.47 -2.86 -14.87
N LEU A 658 16.69 -2.44 -15.21
CA LEU A 658 17.90 -2.73 -14.43
C LEU A 658 17.80 -2.23 -13.00
N ALA A 659 17.28 -1.01 -12.79
CA ALA A 659 17.14 -0.40 -11.46
C ALA A 659 16.29 -1.22 -10.47
N ARG A 660 15.37 -2.06 -10.97
CA ARG A 660 14.42 -2.82 -10.16
C ARG A 660 14.81 -4.27 -9.90
N GLN A 661 15.86 -4.77 -10.54
CA GLN A 661 16.27 -6.16 -10.37
C GLN A 661 16.77 -6.41 -8.93
N SER A 662 16.46 -7.60 -8.40
CA SER A 662 16.85 -8.06 -7.07
C SER A 662 18.37 -8.27 -6.95
N ASP A 663 19.00 -8.83 -7.98
CA ASP A 663 20.47 -8.98 -8.05
C ASP A 663 21.13 -7.62 -8.34
N ALA A 664 21.32 -6.86 -7.27
CA ALA A 664 21.95 -5.53 -7.30
C ALA A 664 23.34 -5.56 -7.95
N ALA A 665 24.16 -6.57 -7.70
CA ALA A 665 25.54 -6.61 -8.20
C ALA A 665 25.57 -6.74 -9.73
N ARG A 666 24.75 -7.63 -10.30
CA ARG A 666 24.64 -7.78 -11.75
C ARG A 666 23.97 -6.60 -12.43
N ALA A 667 22.91 -6.08 -11.80
CA ALA A 667 22.20 -4.91 -12.29
C ALA A 667 23.10 -3.67 -12.34
N ASP A 668 23.89 -3.44 -11.29
CA ASP A 668 24.81 -2.32 -11.21
C ASP A 668 25.91 -2.43 -12.28
N GLY A 669 26.52 -3.61 -12.47
CA GLY A 669 27.48 -3.84 -13.56
C GLY A 669 26.90 -3.55 -14.95
N SER A 670 25.63 -3.91 -15.15
CA SER A 670 24.89 -3.60 -16.39
C SER A 670 24.58 -2.11 -16.54
N LEU A 671 24.23 -1.41 -15.44
CA LEU A 671 24.02 0.03 -15.43
C LEU A 671 25.33 0.78 -15.76
N LEU A 672 26.47 0.33 -15.24
CA LEU A 672 27.79 0.88 -15.58
C LEU A 672 28.06 0.79 -17.09
N ARG A 673 27.77 -0.37 -17.71
CA ARG A 673 27.87 -0.53 -19.17
C ARG A 673 26.96 0.42 -19.92
N VAL A 674 25.71 0.60 -19.48
CA VAL A 674 24.77 1.55 -20.10
C VAL A 674 25.26 3.01 -20.00
N VAL A 675 25.91 3.39 -18.90
CA VAL A 675 26.51 4.73 -18.79
C VAL A 675 27.63 4.93 -19.82
N VAL A 676 28.46 3.91 -20.06
CA VAL A 676 29.60 3.98 -20.99
C VAL A 676 29.18 3.91 -22.45
N GLU A 677 28.38 2.90 -22.80
CA GLU A 677 28.07 2.50 -24.18
C GLU A 677 26.74 3.08 -24.69
N GLY A 678 25.83 3.46 -23.79
CA GLY A 678 24.51 3.95 -24.14
C GLY A 678 24.48 5.35 -24.75
N ASP A 679 23.35 5.69 -25.36
CA ASP A 679 23.09 7.05 -25.83
C ASP A 679 23.03 8.07 -24.66
N GLN A 680 23.13 9.37 -24.97
CA GLN A 680 23.23 10.40 -23.94
C GLN A 680 22.03 10.43 -22.97
N PRO A 681 20.77 10.26 -23.41
CA PRO A 681 19.62 10.13 -22.51
C PRO A 681 19.68 8.90 -21.59
N ALA A 682 19.98 7.71 -22.10
CA ALA A 682 20.03 6.49 -21.29
C ALA A 682 21.21 6.53 -20.32
N SER A 683 22.38 6.98 -20.77
CA SER A 683 23.57 7.18 -19.93
C SER A 683 23.28 8.15 -18.78
N ARG A 684 22.61 9.27 -19.06
CA ARG A 684 22.20 10.23 -18.02
C ARG A 684 21.19 9.63 -17.03
N HIS A 685 20.25 8.82 -17.50
CA HIS A 685 19.29 8.16 -16.62
C HIS A 685 20.00 7.12 -15.74
N ALA A 686 20.86 6.27 -16.31
CA ALA A 686 21.62 5.26 -15.57
C ALA A 686 22.55 5.91 -14.53
N ALA A 687 23.23 7.00 -14.88
CA ALA A 687 24.06 7.75 -13.94
C ALA A 687 23.25 8.31 -12.76
N ARG A 688 22.00 8.76 -12.98
CA ARG A 688 21.12 9.20 -11.89
C ARG A 688 20.62 8.06 -11.03
N VAL A 689 20.36 6.88 -11.60
CA VAL A 689 19.96 5.69 -10.84
C VAL A 689 21.09 5.20 -9.96
N LEU A 690 22.32 5.19 -10.47
CA LEU A 690 23.51 4.85 -9.69
C LEU A 690 23.79 5.88 -8.58
N ARG A 691 23.44 7.16 -8.81
CA ARG A 691 23.57 8.22 -7.82
C ARG A 691 22.52 8.09 -6.72
N GLY A 692 22.96 7.82 -5.50
CA GLY A 692 22.06 7.62 -4.36
C GLY A 692 21.40 6.24 -4.35
N SER A 693 21.97 5.26 -5.05
CA SER A 693 21.48 3.87 -5.01
C SER A 693 21.71 3.21 -3.65
N GLU A 694 22.58 3.75 -2.80
CA GLU A 694 23.10 3.16 -1.55
C GLU A 694 23.78 1.79 -1.74
N ARG A 695 23.89 1.32 -2.99
CA ARG A 695 24.49 0.03 -3.36
C ARG A 695 25.97 0.21 -3.68
N SER A 696 26.79 -0.75 -3.27
CA SER A 696 28.22 -0.74 -3.60
C SER A 696 28.45 -1.41 -4.95
N PHE A 697 28.83 -0.61 -5.96
CA PHE A 697 29.23 -1.09 -7.29
C PHE A 697 30.75 -0.99 -7.52
N ASP A 698 31.52 -0.91 -6.44
CA ASP A 698 32.99 -0.86 -6.46
C ASP A 698 33.60 -2.07 -7.19
N THR A 699 33.12 -3.28 -6.88
CA THR A 699 33.61 -4.52 -7.54
C THR A 699 33.39 -4.48 -9.04
N ALA A 700 32.17 -4.13 -9.48
CA ALA A 700 31.84 -4.05 -10.90
C ALA A 700 32.67 -2.98 -11.62
N LEU A 701 32.89 -1.83 -10.97
CA LEU A 701 33.74 -0.77 -11.52
C LEU A 701 35.22 -1.17 -11.62
N ARG A 702 35.74 -1.98 -10.69
CA ARG A 702 37.11 -2.52 -10.77
C ARG A 702 37.29 -3.59 -11.84
N GLU A 703 36.24 -4.34 -12.15
CA GLU A 703 36.25 -5.37 -13.21
C GLU A 703 36.24 -4.75 -14.62
N MET A 704 35.88 -3.47 -14.75
CA MET A 704 35.95 -2.75 -16.01
C MET A 704 37.39 -2.42 -16.42
N GLU A 705 37.65 -2.47 -17.73
CA GLU A 705 38.91 -2.05 -18.32
C GLU A 705 39.25 -0.57 -17.96
N PRO A 706 40.54 -0.19 -17.82
CA PRO A 706 40.95 1.18 -17.50
C PRO A 706 40.25 2.27 -18.33
N ASP A 707 40.16 2.09 -19.65
CA ASP A 707 39.50 3.01 -20.56
C ASP A 707 37.99 3.16 -20.28
N ALA A 708 37.33 2.06 -19.91
CA ALA A 708 35.91 2.04 -19.60
C ALA A 708 35.61 2.72 -18.25
N ARG A 709 36.50 2.58 -17.26
CA ARG A 709 36.40 3.27 -15.95
C ARG A 709 36.50 4.79 -16.09
N GLU A 710 37.47 5.27 -16.87
CA GLU A 710 37.61 6.70 -17.19
C GLU A 710 36.39 7.21 -17.97
N THR A 711 35.96 6.47 -19.00
CA THR A 711 34.79 6.84 -19.81
C THR A 711 33.54 6.92 -18.94
N PHE A 712 33.35 5.96 -18.03
CA PHE A 712 32.26 5.97 -17.06
C PHE A 712 32.26 7.25 -16.23
N ALA A 713 33.37 7.57 -15.56
CA ALA A 713 33.46 8.76 -14.73
C ALA A 713 33.23 10.05 -15.54
N ASN A 714 33.80 10.16 -16.75
CA ASN A 714 33.55 11.29 -17.65
C ASN A 714 32.07 11.44 -18.01
N ARG A 715 31.39 10.33 -18.33
CA ARG A 715 29.96 10.32 -18.63
C ARG A 715 29.10 10.71 -17.43
N VAL A 716 29.50 10.30 -16.22
CA VAL A 716 28.83 10.71 -14.97
C VAL A 716 28.94 12.22 -14.77
N TYR A 717 30.14 12.80 -14.92
CA TYR A 717 30.32 14.27 -14.84
C TYR A 717 29.59 15.01 -15.96
N GLU A 718 29.56 14.47 -17.18
CA GLU A 718 28.78 15.04 -18.29
C GLU A 718 27.26 14.98 -18.02
N ALA A 719 26.79 13.90 -17.39
CA ALA A 719 25.37 13.66 -17.12
C ALA A 719 24.84 14.46 -15.93
N LEU A 720 25.66 14.62 -14.88
CA LEU A 720 25.25 15.13 -13.57
C LEU A 720 25.89 16.46 -13.18
N GLY A 721 27.00 16.85 -13.81
CA GLY A 721 27.75 18.09 -13.56
C GLY A 721 27.81 19.02 -14.78
N ASP A 722 28.78 19.94 -14.77
CA ASP A 722 28.95 20.98 -15.81
C ASP A 722 29.79 20.51 -17.01
N GLY A 723 29.86 19.20 -17.28
CA GLY A 723 30.64 18.60 -18.36
C GLY A 723 31.77 17.68 -17.86
N PRO A 724 32.52 17.05 -18.80
CA PRO A 724 33.58 16.11 -18.45
C PRO A 724 34.71 16.80 -17.67
N GLU A 725 35.29 16.08 -16.71
CA GLU A 725 36.37 16.57 -15.87
C GLU A 725 37.67 15.80 -16.16
N PRO A 726 38.82 16.49 -16.36
CA PRO A 726 40.07 15.79 -16.67
C PRO A 726 40.60 14.95 -15.50
N VAL A 727 40.20 15.21 -14.25
CA VAL A 727 40.59 14.40 -13.07
C VAL A 727 40.17 12.93 -13.18
N THR A 728 39.15 12.63 -14.00
CA THR A 728 38.63 11.26 -14.22
C THR A 728 39.66 10.30 -14.80
N GLY A 729 40.74 10.80 -15.42
CA GLY A 729 41.87 9.99 -15.85
C GLY A 729 42.51 9.17 -14.72
N LEU A 730 42.35 9.60 -13.46
CA LEU A 730 42.77 8.83 -12.28
C LEU A 730 42.03 7.50 -12.10
N MET A 731 40.86 7.31 -12.72
CA MET A 731 40.13 6.04 -12.72
C MET A 731 40.88 4.90 -13.42
N ARG A 732 41.94 5.23 -14.15
CA ARG A 732 42.83 4.27 -14.81
C ARG A 732 43.92 3.72 -13.88
N ASP A 733 44.07 4.26 -12.67
CA ASP A 733 45.11 3.84 -11.74
C ASP A 733 44.85 2.42 -11.19
N GLU A 734 45.70 1.48 -11.59
CA GLU A 734 45.67 0.10 -11.07
C GLU A 734 46.44 -0.04 -9.75
N ALA A 735 47.45 0.82 -9.51
CA ALA A 735 48.32 0.72 -8.35
C ALA A 735 47.61 1.15 -7.04
N GLY A 736 46.63 2.04 -7.15
CA GLY A 736 45.76 2.47 -6.06
C GLY A 736 44.62 1.49 -5.71
N GLY A 737 44.49 0.34 -6.37
CA GLY A 737 43.29 -0.53 -6.37
C GLY A 737 42.87 -1.22 -5.06
N GLY A 738 43.40 -0.84 -3.89
CA GLY A 738 42.90 -1.34 -2.61
C GLY A 738 41.44 -0.94 -2.34
N ARG A 739 40.81 -1.53 -1.32
CA ARG A 739 39.41 -1.21 -0.89
C ARG A 739 39.17 0.28 -0.57
N GLY A 740 40.22 1.09 -0.40
CA GLY A 740 40.15 2.54 -0.20
C GLY A 740 40.80 3.38 -1.31
N GLY A 741 41.01 2.82 -2.50
CA GLY A 741 41.55 3.55 -3.65
C GLY A 741 40.53 4.47 -4.33
N VAL A 742 41.00 5.30 -5.27
CA VAL A 742 40.19 6.26 -6.04
C VAL A 742 38.90 5.64 -6.61
N ILE A 743 38.97 4.42 -7.14
CA ILE A 743 37.83 3.72 -7.74
C ILE A 743 36.74 3.41 -6.70
N GLY A 744 37.15 2.83 -5.57
CA GLY A 744 36.22 2.47 -4.50
C GLY A 744 35.63 3.71 -3.82
N TRP A 745 36.46 4.73 -3.62
CA TRP A 745 36.01 6.04 -3.14
C TRP A 745 35.00 6.68 -4.09
N PHE A 746 35.29 6.77 -5.39
CA PHE A 746 34.37 7.38 -6.37
C PHE A 746 33.04 6.63 -6.43
N ALA A 747 33.06 5.30 -6.42
CA ALA A 747 31.85 4.49 -6.36
C ALA A 747 31.04 4.76 -5.08
N GLN A 748 31.72 4.89 -3.93
CA GLN A 748 31.08 5.17 -2.65
C GLN A 748 30.43 6.55 -2.61
N GLU A 749 31.11 7.60 -3.08
CA GLU A 749 30.55 8.96 -3.13
C GLU A 749 29.32 9.03 -4.03
N LEU A 750 29.40 8.41 -5.21
CA LEU A 750 28.28 8.37 -6.15
C LEU A 750 27.10 7.59 -5.56
N ALA A 751 27.35 6.43 -4.94
CA ALA A 751 26.32 5.66 -4.23
C ALA A 751 25.68 6.44 -3.07
N ALA A 752 26.45 7.31 -2.40
CA ALA A 752 25.97 8.22 -1.35
C ALA A 752 25.15 9.41 -1.89
N GLY A 753 25.04 9.56 -3.21
CA GLY A 753 24.27 10.63 -3.83
C GLY A 753 25.10 11.89 -4.08
N GLU A 754 26.41 11.84 -3.93
CA GLU A 754 27.32 12.96 -4.15
C GLU A 754 28.07 12.81 -5.49
N LEU A 755 28.31 13.93 -6.17
CA LEU A 755 29.23 13.98 -7.30
C LEU A 755 30.51 14.63 -6.77
N PRO A 756 31.63 13.90 -6.64
CA PRO A 756 32.83 14.43 -6.00
C PRO A 756 33.33 15.71 -6.66
N ASP A 757 33.79 16.68 -5.86
CA ASP A 757 34.50 17.83 -6.40
C ASP A 757 35.87 17.38 -6.96
N PRO A 758 36.33 17.91 -8.11
CA PRO A 758 37.67 17.62 -8.64
C PRO A 758 38.82 17.74 -7.63
N SER A 759 38.73 18.61 -6.60
CA SER A 759 39.76 18.72 -5.57
C SER A 759 39.82 17.52 -4.63
N ALA A 760 38.71 16.82 -4.39
CA ALA A 760 38.64 15.68 -3.48
C ALA A 760 39.35 14.43 -4.03
N TRP A 761 39.47 14.33 -5.36
CA TRP A 761 40.18 13.24 -6.04
C TRP A 761 41.63 13.09 -5.57
N GLY A 762 42.27 14.19 -5.22
CA GLY A 762 43.66 14.15 -4.83
C GLY A 762 43.89 13.54 -3.45
N GLU A 763 42.98 13.76 -2.50
CA GLU A 763 43.00 13.07 -1.21
C GLU A 763 42.70 11.58 -1.37
N ALA A 764 41.70 11.24 -2.18
CA ALA A 764 41.35 9.86 -2.51
C ALA A 764 42.47 9.08 -3.20
N ALA A 765 43.33 9.77 -3.97
CA ALA A 765 44.53 9.20 -4.58
C ALA A 765 45.70 9.01 -3.59
N GLY A 766 45.52 9.39 -2.31
CA GLY A 766 46.55 9.33 -1.28
C GLY A 766 47.49 10.53 -1.27
N GLY A 767 47.04 11.67 -1.82
CA GLY A 767 47.72 12.96 -1.75
C GLY A 767 48.76 13.20 -2.85
N GLU A 768 49.42 14.35 -2.75
CA GLU A 768 50.32 14.90 -3.78
C GLU A 768 51.44 13.95 -4.19
N ARG A 769 52.02 13.20 -3.25
CA ARG A 769 53.13 12.28 -3.54
C ARG A 769 52.70 11.15 -4.48
N ASN A 770 51.54 10.55 -4.26
CA ASN A 770 51.03 9.46 -5.10
C ASN A 770 50.59 10.00 -6.46
N LEU A 771 49.96 11.18 -6.48
CA LEU A 771 49.61 11.86 -7.73
C LEU A 771 50.86 12.17 -8.57
N MET A 772 51.98 12.56 -7.97
CA MET A 772 53.24 12.77 -8.70
C MET A 772 53.77 11.49 -9.33
N GLN A 773 53.64 10.36 -8.63
CA GLN A 773 53.98 9.07 -9.18
C GLN A 773 53.07 8.70 -10.36
N ALA A 774 51.78 8.98 -10.28
CA ALA A 774 50.83 8.80 -11.38
C ALA A 774 51.06 9.78 -12.54
N ALA A 775 51.50 11.01 -12.26
CA ALA A 775 51.78 12.06 -13.25
C ALA A 775 52.95 11.69 -14.19
N VAL A 776 53.89 10.88 -13.72
CA VAL A 776 55.00 10.33 -14.53
C VAL A 776 54.70 8.95 -15.12
N ALA A 777 53.48 8.42 -14.95
CA ALA A 777 53.09 7.16 -15.55
C ALA A 777 53.15 7.23 -17.09
N THR A 778 53.43 6.09 -17.73
CA THR A 778 53.45 6.01 -19.21
C THR A 778 52.09 6.26 -19.83
N ASP A 779 51.01 5.95 -19.12
CA ASP A 779 49.65 6.22 -19.54
C ASP A 779 49.38 7.74 -19.53
N GLU A 780 49.06 8.30 -20.70
CA GLU A 780 48.86 9.74 -20.88
C GLU A 780 47.62 10.26 -20.17
N GLN A 781 46.53 9.48 -20.14
CA GLN A 781 45.28 9.90 -19.50
C GLN A 781 45.39 9.80 -17.98
N LEU A 782 46.07 8.77 -17.46
CA LEU A 782 46.37 8.70 -16.03
C LEU A 782 47.20 9.90 -15.58
N ALA A 783 48.23 10.25 -16.35
CA ALA A 783 49.05 11.42 -16.06
C ALA A 783 48.25 12.73 -16.16
N ALA A 784 47.37 12.86 -17.16
CA ALA A 784 46.48 14.01 -17.30
C ALA A 784 45.55 14.16 -16.09
N GLY A 785 44.93 13.05 -15.65
CA GLY A 785 44.10 13.02 -14.44
C GLY A 785 44.88 13.39 -13.18
N ALA A 786 46.12 12.89 -13.04
CA ALA A 786 46.97 13.22 -11.91
C ALA A 786 47.35 14.71 -11.87
N PHE A 787 47.76 15.30 -12.99
CA PHE A 787 48.02 16.75 -13.06
C PHE A 787 46.75 17.58 -12.86
N ALA A 788 45.61 17.12 -13.37
CA ALA A 788 44.33 17.77 -13.15
C ALA A 788 43.96 17.77 -11.66
N ALA A 789 44.10 16.64 -10.96
CA ALA A 789 43.81 16.54 -9.53
C ALA A 789 44.78 17.37 -8.70
N LEU A 790 46.08 17.35 -9.02
CA LEU A 790 47.09 18.24 -8.41
C LEU A 790 46.71 19.72 -8.59
N THR A 791 46.28 20.09 -9.80
CA THR A 791 45.85 21.46 -10.11
C THR A 791 44.57 21.83 -9.39
N ALA A 792 43.60 20.93 -9.29
CA ALA A 792 42.35 21.12 -8.57
C ALA A 792 42.59 21.26 -7.05
N MET A 793 43.45 20.42 -6.46
CA MET A 793 43.90 20.57 -5.07
C MET A 793 44.57 21.92 -4.83
N ALA A 794 45.31 22.43 -5.82
CA ALA A 794 45.89 23.77 -5.77
C ALA A 794 44.86 24.90 -5.99
N GLY A 795 43.59 24.58 -6.24
CA GLY A 795 42.50 25.53 -6.47
C GLY A 795 42.42 26.05 -7.91
N GLY A 796 43.00 25.33 -8.87
CA GLY A 796 42.87 25.64 -10.29
C GLY A 796 41.56 25.14 -10.89
N ASP A 797 40.95 25.96 -11.74
CA ASP A 797 39.75 25.62 -12.49
C ASP A 797 40.02 24.60 -13.62
N ARG A 798 38.95 24.14 -14.28
CA ARG A 798 39.03 23.16 -15.38
C ARG A 798 39.97 23.60 -16.52
N GLU A 799 40.00 24.90 -16.86
CA GLU A 799 40.89 25.41 -17.91
C GLU A 799 42.36 25.34 -17.50
N LEU A 800 42.65 25.67 -16.24
CA LEU A 800 43.99 25.53 -15.65
C LEU A 800 44.44 24.08 -15.58
N GLN A 801 43.55 23.14 -15.26
CA GLN A 801 43.87 21.71 -15.22
C GLN A 801 44.44 21.24 -16.57
N TYR A 802 43.78 21.57 -17.69
CA TYR A 802 44.29 21.26 -19.03
C TYR A 802 45.62 21.97 -19.35
N LYS A 803 45.75 23.26 -19.00
CA LYS A 803 46.98 24.03 -19.24
C LYS A 803 48.18 23.45 -18.48
N MET A 804 47.98 22.99 -17.25
CA MET A 804 49.05 22.41 -16.44
C MET A 804 49.50 21.07 -16.98
N PHE A 805 48.55 20.22 -17.41
CA PHE A 805 48.92 18.98 -18.09
C PHE A 805 49.76 19.25 -19.35
N GLU A 806 49.31 20.14 -20.24
CA GLU A 806 50.05 20.48 -21.46
C GLU A 806 51.43 21.09 -21.17
N ARG A 807 51.57 21.88 -20.09
CA ARG A 807 52.86 22.41 -19.63
C ARG A 807 53.86 21.30 -19.26
N PHE A 808 53.40 20.21 -18.64
CA PHE A 808 54.27 19.13 -18.14
C PHE A 808 54.31 17.89 -19.05
N LYS A 809 53.58 17.91 -20.16
CA LYS A 809 53.39 16.76 -21.07
C LYS A 809 54.69 16.15 -21.61
N ASP A 810 55.69 16.98 -21.91
CA ASP A 810 56.99 16.51 -22.40
C ASP A 810 57.99 16.27 -21.26
N ASP A 811 57.95 17.12 -20.24
CA ASP A 811 58.78 17.01 -19.03
C ASP A 811 58.59 15.65 -18.34
N ARG A 812 57.35 15.18 -18.19
CA ARG A 812 57.03 13.89 -17.55
C ARG A 812 57.67 12.68 -18.23
N LYS A 813 58.02 12.78 -19.52
CA LYS A 813 58.66 11.67 -20.27
C LYS A 813 60.15 11.54 -19.95
N THR A 814 60.77 12.59 -19.40
CA THR A 814 62.23 12.68 -19.20
C THR A 814 62.62 12.82 -17.74
N LYS A 815 61.71 13.32 -16.90
CA LYS A 815 61.93 13.60 -15.48
C LYS A 815 61.46 12.44 -14.59
N THR A 816 62.16 12.22 -13.48
CA THR A 816 61.71 11.31 -12.41
C THR A 816 60.66 11.99 -11.53
N SER A 817 59.91 11.21 -10.75
CA SER A 817 58.92 11.73 -9.79
C SER A 817 59.49 12.84 -8.89
N ASP A 818 60.70 12.65 -8.34
CA ASP A 818 61.32 13.64 -7.45
C ASP A 818 61.64 14.96 -8.18
N SER A 819 62.16 14.89 -9.40
CA SER A 819 62.43 16.10 -10.20
C SER A 819 61.16 16.79 -10.71
N MET A 820 60.06 16.05 -10.81
CA MET A 820 58.74 16.60 -11.13
C MET A 820 58.14 17.36 -9.95
N VAL A 821 58.38 16.91 -8.71
CA VAL A 821 57.96 17.63 -7.49
C VAL A 821 58.56 19.05 -7.48
N GLU A 822 59.86 19.19 -7.77
CA GLU A 822 60.51 20.52 -7.83
C GLU A 822 59.85 21.44 -8.87
N ALA A 823 59.59 20.92 -10.07
CA ALA A 823 58.95 21.70 -11.14
C ALA A 823 57.48 22.01 -10.83
N TRP A 824 56.80 21.13 -10.10
CA TRP A 824 55.43 21.32 -9.65
C TRP A 824 55.30 22.40 -8.57
N VAL A 825 56.25 22.50 -7.63
CA VAL A 825 56.23 23.56 -6.60
C VAL A 825 56.12 24.95 -7.23
N ASP A 826 56.84 25.19 -8.33
CA ASP A 826 56.74 26.44 -9.09
C ASP A 826 55.37 26.63 -9.76
N ALA A 827 54.82 25.57 -10.36
CA ALA A 827 53.48 25.63 -10.98
C ALA A 827 52.37 25.83 -9.95
N ARG A 828 52.46 25.19 -8.78
CA ARG A 828 51.54 25.36 -7.67
C ARG A 828 51.50 26.81 -7.18
N LYS A 829 52.67 27.46 -7.02
CA LYS A 829 52.74 28.89 -6.72
C LYS A 829 52.09 29.75 -7.80
N ASP A 830 52.30 29.43 -9.07
CA ASP A 830 51.66 30.14 -10.18
C ASP A 830 50.12 30.03 -10.08
N ILE A 831 49.58 28.83 -9.76
CA ILE A 831 48.14 28.59 -9.56
C ILE A 831 47.61 29.37 -8.36
N TYR A 832 48.27 29.29 -7.20
CA TYR A 832 47.89 30.03 -6.00
C TYR A 832 47.88 31.54 -6.24
N THR A 833 48.88 32.06 -6.94
CA THR A 833 48.94 33.49 -7.27
C THR A 833 47.80 33.89 -8.23
N GLN A 834 47.45 33.04 -9.19
CA GLN A 834 46.30 33.29 -10.07
C GLN A 834 44.97 33.27 -9.31
N ARG A 835 44.80 32.36 -8.35
CA ARG A 835 43.62 32.36 -7.47
C ARG A 835 43.57 33.62 -6.59
N LEU A 836 44.71 34.03 -6.02
CA LEU A 836 44.82 35.30 -5.29
C LEU A 836 44.52 36.51 -6.18
N ARG A 837 44.80 36.43 -7.47
CA ARG A 837 44.42 37.47 -8.45
C ARG A 837 42.92 37.53 -8.69
N SER A 838 42.22 36.40 -8.71
CA SER A 838 40.75 36.40 -8.74
C SER A 838 40.14 36.93 -7.44
N ALA A 839 40.82 36.74 -6.31
CA ALA A 839 40.45 37.28 -5.01
C ALA A 839 41.00 38.71 -4.76
N ALA A 840 41.71 39.31 -5.70
CA ALA A 840 42.28 40.65 -5.54
C ALA A 840 41.17 41.69 -5.43
N GLY A 841 41.34 42.67 -4.54
CA GLY A 841 40.28 43.62 -4.23
C GLY A 841 40.59 44.44 -2.99
N ASP A 842 39.62 45.25 -2.58
CA ASP A 842 39.72 46.03 -1.35
C ASP A 842 39.34 45.16 -0.15
N TYR A 843 40.18 45.18 0.87
CA TYR A 843 40.04 44.40 2.10
C TYR A 843 40.20 45.29 3.32
N ARG A 844 39.41 45.02 4.36
CA ARG A 844 39.55 45.57 5.69
C ARG A 844 40.38 44.59 6.50
N LEU A 845 41.52 45.06 7.00
CA LEU A 845 42.35 44.32 7.93
C LEU A 845 41.86 44.54 9.34
N VAL A 846 41.55 43.46 10.04
CA VAL A 846 41.08 43.45 11.41
C VAL A 846 42.01 42.56 12.23
N MET A 847 42.55 43.12 13.29
CA MET A 847 43.33 42.41 14.28
C MET A 847 42.42 42.02 15.45
N ILE A 848 42.52 40.79 15.92
CA ILE A 848 41.88 40.33 17.15
C ILE A 848 43.00 39.84 18.06
N VAL A 849 43.10 40.41 19.25
CA VAL A 849 44.06 39.96 20.26
C VAL A 849 43.29 39.36 21.42
N THR A 850 43.56 38.10 21.72
CA THR A 850 42.92 37.38 22.81
C THR A 850 43.95 37.13 23.90
N GLY A 851 43.63 37.60 25.11
CA GLY A 851 44.51 37.53 26.27
C GLY A 851 43.74 37.18 27.52
N LEU A 852 44.46 36.61 28.48
CA LEU A 852 43.95 36.24 29.79
C LEU A 852 44.06 37.43 30.75
N ALA A 853 42.91 38.01 31.13
CA ALA A 853 42.84 39.06 32.14
C ALA A 853 42.32 38.50 33.48
N PRO A 854 42.83 38.97 34.63
CA PRO A 854 42.25 38.61 35.93
C PRO A 854 40.79 39.09 36.00
N ALA A 855 39.87 38.24 36.46
CA ALA A 855 38.47 38.63 36.63
C ALA A 855 38.37 39.77 37.67
N GLU A 856 38.14 41.01 37.22
CA GLU A 856 37.96 42.17 38.11
C GLU A 856 36.68 42.03 38.95
N GLY A 857 36.82 41.46 40.15
CA GLY A 857 35.83 41.54 41.21
C GLY A 857 35.98 42.84 41.99
N GLY A 858 35.50 43.98 41.46
CA GLY A 858 35.53 45.22 42.23
C GLY A 858 34.97 46.43 41.48
N VAL A 859 33.80 46.90 41.92
CA VAL A 859 33.10 48.08 41.39
C VAL A 859 33.97 49.34 41.52
N GLY A 860 34.70 49.67 40.47
CA GLY A 860 35.50 50.89 40.34
C GLY A 860 35.46 51.37 38.89
N ARG A 861 35.21 52.67 38.68
CA ARG A 861 34.92 53.27 37.37
C ARG A 861 36.03 53.05 36.34
N ALA A 862 35.61 52.63 35.16
CA ALA A 862 36.41 52.38 33.98
C ALA A 862 37.13 53.62 33.44
N SER A 863 38.45 53.47 33.28
CA SER A 863 39.24 54.13 32.26
C SER A 863 40.44 53.23 31.96
N ASP A 864 40.45 52.72 30.73
CA ASP A 864 41.49 51.95 30.01
C ASP A 864 42.01 50.65 30.65
N PRO A 865 41.66 49.46 30.10
CA PRO A 865 42.40 48.24 30.39
C PRO A 865 43.78 48.34 29.72
N ILE A 866 44.78 48.74 30.49
CA ILE A 866 46.18 48.65 30.08
C ILE A 866 46.54 47.16 30.10
N LEU A 867 46.53 46.52 28.92
CA LEU A 867 47.16 45.23 28.63
C LEU A 867 48.69 45.36 28.75
N GLY A 868 49.17 45.63 29.96
CA GLY A 868 50.58 45.62 30.31
C GLY A 868 51.04 44.22 30.69
N SER A 869 52.30 43.92 30.39
CA SER A 869 53.05 42.71 30.77
C SER A 869 53.27 42.61 32.29
N ASP A 870 52.19 42.61 33.06
CA ASP A 870 52.23 42.57 34.51
C ASP A 870 52.45 41.11 34.98
N PRO A 871 53.52 40.81 35.73
CA PRO A 871 53.79 39.46 36.25
C PRO A 871 52.69 38.90 37.19
N SER A 872 51.66 39.69 37.49
CA SER A 872 50.49 39.34 38.29
C SER A 872 49.62 38.23 37.68
N VAL A 873 49.61 38.05 36.35
CA VAL A 873 48.80 37.00 35.68
C VAL A 873 49.37 35.60 35.93
N ALA A 874 50.71 35.45 35.95
CA ALA A 874 51.35 34.19 36.28
C ALA A 874 51.11 33.79 37.75
N GLN A 875 51.00 34.78 38.64
CA GLN A 875 50.70 34.58 40.05
C GLN A 875 49.22 34.26 40.30
N ALA A 876 48.29 34.91 39.59
CA ALA A 876 46.85 34.60 39.64
C ALA A 876 46.52 33.18 39.16
N ARG A 877 47.28 32.66 38.16
CA ARG A 877 47.15 31.27 37.68
C ARG A 877 47.69 30.24 38.68
N ALA A 878 48.69 30.61 39.49
CA ALA A 878 49.19 29.79 40.59
C ALA A 878 48.25 29.78 41.82
N GLU A 879 47.43 30.83 41.97
CA GLU A 879 46.50 31.01 43.10
C GLU A 879 45.05 30.56 42.80
N GLY A 880 44.77 30.04 41.60
CA GLY A 880 43.45 29.49 41.24
C GLY A 880 42.35 30.54 41.02
N ALA A 881 42.72 31.79 40.75
CA ALA A 881 41.76 32.85 40.43
C ALA A 881 41.10 32.61 39.07
N ALA A 882 39.81 32.93 38.94
CA ALA A 882 39.10 32.87 37.67
C ALA A 882 39.72 33.89 36.71
N VAL A 883 40.21 33.42 35.57
CA VAL A 883 40.79 34.24 34.51
C VAL A 883 39.76 34.31 33.40
N VAL A 884 39.39 35.53 32.99
CA VAL A 884 38.44 35.73 31.89
C VAL A 884 39.25 35.97 30.62
N GLU A 885 38.93 35.22 29.58
CA GLU A 885 39.48 35.44 28.25
C GLU A 885 38.86 36.72 27.67
N THR A 886 39.68 37.74 27.46
CA THR A 886 39.28 39.01 26.86
C THR A 886 39.78 39.05 25.43
N SER A 887 38.88 39.30 24.46
CA SER A 887 39.24 39.52 23.05
C SER A 887 39.03 40.99 22.67
N GLU A 888 40.08 41.61 22.14
CA GLU A 888 40.04 42.98 21.63
C GLU A 888 40.12 42.95 20.10
N ARG A 889 39.07 43.43 19.44
CA ARG A 889 38.97 43.51 17.98
C ARG A 889 39.23 44.94 17.50
N THR A 890 40.31 45.15 16.75
CA THR A 890 40.76 46.45 16.26
C THR A 890 40.91 46.45 14.74
N THR A 891 40.34 47.46 14.05
CA THR A 891 40.52 47.61 12.60
C THR A 891 41.84 48.33 12.31
N LEU A 892 42.73 47.70 11.54
CA LEU A 892 44.03 48.27 11.16
C LEU A 892 43.92 49.27 10.01
N GLY A 893 42.98 49.03 9.08
CA GLY A 893 42.74 49.89 7.94
C GLY A 893 42.12 49.13 6.77
N VAL A 894 41.97 49.83 5.65
CA VAL A 894 41.54 49.26 4.37
C VAL A 894 42.73 49.27 3.42
N THR A 895 42.98 48.16 2.76
CA THR A 895 44.06 48.00 1.79
C THR A 895 43.57 47.26 0.56
N ARG A 896 44.17 47.49 -0.60
CA ARG A 896 43.90 46.70 -1.80
C ARG A 896 44.92 45.58 -1.92
N LEU A 897 44.46 44.33 -1.92
CA LEU A 897 45.27 43.19 -2.31
C LEU A 897 45.47 43.23 -3.82
N ILE A 898 46.73 43.27 -4.25
CA ILE A 898 47.13 43.21 -5.65
C ILE A 898 47.95 41.92 -5.83
N ALA A 899 47.55 41.08 -6.78
CA ALA A 899 48.32 39.92 -7.21
C ALA A 899 48.68 40.09 -8.69
N ASP A 900 49.96 40.34 -8.97
CA ASP A 900 50.51 40.55 -10.30
C ASP A 900 51.59 39.51 -10.64
N GLY A 901 51.22 38.55 -11.49
CA GLY A 901 52.14 37.51 -11.97
C GLY A 901 52.52 36.51 -10.87
N ARG A 902 53.62 36.79 -10.16
CA ARG A 902 54.23 35.96 -9.09
C ARG A 902 54.38 36.68 -7.75
N ALA A 903 54.00 37.96 -7.68
CA ALA A 903 54.05 38.72 -6.45
C ALA A 903 52.63 38.99 -5.98
N ILE A 904 52.45 38.95 -4.66
CA ILE A 904 51.31 39.53 -3.99
C ILE A 904 51.79 40.70 -3.15
N ARG A 905 50.99 41.76 -3.09
CA ARG A 905 51.31 42.94 -2.29
C ARG A 905 50.04 43.69 -1.93
N PHE A 906 50.13 44.43 -0.83
CA PHE A 906 49.16 45.48 -0.55
C PHE A 906 49.49 46.75 -1.32
N SER A 907 48.45 47.53 -1.67
CA SER A 907 48.63 48.84 -2.30
C SER A 907 49.45 49.82 -1.46
N SER A 908 49.48 49.63 -0.14
CA SER A 908 50.33 50.37 0.81
C SER A 908 51.81 50.05 0.69
N GLY A 909 52.19 48.92 0.07
CA GLY A 909 53.58 48.45 -0.04
C GLY A 909 54.14 47.75 1.21
N THR A 910 53.42 47.80 2.33
CA THR A 910 53.74 47.07 3.58
C THR A 910 52.46 46.50 4.21
N PRO A 911 52.53 45.31 4.85
CA PRO A 911 53.65 44.37 4.91
C PRO A 911 54.03 43.73 3.56
N GLU A 912 55.24 43.17 3.50
CA GLU A 912 55.72 42.28 2.45
C GLU A 912 54.93 40.97 2.52
N LEU A 913 54.30 40.64 1.39
CA LEU A 913 53.44 39.48 1.25
C LEU A 913 54.14 38.45 0.35
N GLY A 914 53.99 37.19 0.70
CA GLY A 914 54.43 36.05 -0.09
C GLY A 914 53.35 34.98 -0.20
N VAL A 915 53.53 34.05 -1.11
CA VAL A 915 52.71 32.83 -1.19
C VAL A 915 53.58 31.68 -0.71
N PRO A 916 53.17 30.91 0.32
CA PRO A 916 53.90 29.72 0.73
C PRO A 916 54.09 28.74 -0.43
N GLU A 917 55.13 27.92 -0.35
CA GLU A 917 55.38 26.93 -1.40
C GLU A 917 54.41 25.74 -1.31
N ASP A 918 53.86 25.49 -0.12
CA ASP A 918 53.21 24.27 0.32
C ASP A 918 51.69 24.40 0.56
N GLN A 919 51.17 25.63 0.59
CA GLN A 919 49.75 25.87 0.89
C GLN A 919 49.23 27.17 0.27
N LEU A 920 47.93 27.20 -0.05
CA LEU A 920 47.24 28.42 -0.47
C LEU A 920 47.02 29.33 0.74
N ALA A 921 47.96 30.23 0.99
CA ALA A 921 47.82 31.28 1.99
C ALA A 921 48.48 32.58 1.51
N ILE A 922 48.15 33.67 2.19
CA ILE A 922 48.89 34.92 2.09
C ILE A 922 49.83 34.97 3.29
N ARG A 923 51.13 34.82 3.03
CA ARG A 923 52.18 34.84 4.05
C ARG A 923 52.64 36.27 4.29
N ILE A 924 52.56 36.73 5.52
CA ILE A 924 53.26 37.94 5.98
C ILE A 924 54.60 37.50 6.54
N THR A 925 55.66 37.71 5.76
CA THR A 925 57.03 37.23 6.06
C THR A 925 57.58 37.80 7.37
N THR A 926 57.18 39.02 7.70
CA THR A 926 57.67 39.73 8.89
C THR A 926 56.50 40.41 9.58
N PRO A 927 55.83 39.75 10.54
CA PRO A 927 54.64 40.29 11.23
C PRO A 927 54.82 41.69 11.81
N SER A 928 56.04 42.06 12.25
CA SER A 928 56.33 43.41 12.74
C SER A 928 56.10 44.54 11.74
N GLN A 929 56.08 44.24 10.43
CA GLN A 929 55.75 45.22 9.40
C GLN A 929 54.27 45.66 9.46
N LEU A 930 53.40 44.93 10.15
CA LEU A 930 52.03 45.38 10.44
C LEU A 930 52.01 46.63 11.34
N LYS A 931 53.09 46.96 12.06
CA LYS A 931 53.19 48.22 12.81
C LYS A 931 53.30 49.46 11.94
N ALA A 932 53.42 49.30 10.63
CA ALA A 932 53.34 50.41 9.67
C ALA A 932 51.92 51.04 9.62
N PHE A 933 50.88 50.33 10.06
CA PHE A 933 49.54 50.91 10.21
C PHE A 933 49.50 51.90 11.38
N GLU A 934 48.88 53.07 11.20
CA GLU A 934 48.81 54.15 12.20
C GLU A 934 47.80 53.88 13.33
N VAL A 935 47.75 52.64 13.82
CA VAL A 935 46.87 52.21 14.92
C VAL A 935 47.73 51.99 16.16
N GLN A 936 47.36 52.59 17.28
CA GLN A 936 48.20 52.55 18.49
C GLN A 936 48.29 51.12 19.06
N GLN A 937 47.17 50.39 19.07
CA GLN A 937 47.07 49.04 19.61
C GLN A 937 48.09 48.07 19.00
N ILE A 938 48.35 48.14 17.69
CA ILE A 938 49.31 47.23 17.04
C ILE A 938 50.77 47.61 17.31
N LYS A 939 51.05 48.90 17.56
CA LYS A 939 52.40 49.37 17.91
C LYS A 939 52.87 48.82 19.25
N ASP A 940 51.92 48.57 20.16
CA ASP A 940 52.17 48.10 21.51
C ASP A 940 52.29 46.56 21.60
N LEU A 941 52.04 45.83 20.51
CA LEU A 941 52.21 44.36 20.46
C LEU A 941 53.67 43.95 20.20
N PRO A 942 54.20 42.89 20.83
CA PRO A 942 55.59 42.44 20.63
C PRO A 942 55.77 41.63 19.33
N LEU A 943 55.30 42.16 18.19
CA LEU A 943 55.39 41.49 16.88
C LEU A 943 56.83 41.36 16.37
N GLU A 944 57.77 42.18 16.85
CA GLU A 944 59.20 42.08 16.55
C GLU A 944 59.86 40.85 17.16
N GLU A 945 59.23 40.24 18.17
CA GLU A 945 59.78 39.09 18.86
C GLU A 945 59.28 37.75 18.30
N SER A 946 58.45 37.79 17.26
CA SER A 946 58.05 36.59 16.53
C SER A 946 58.95 36.34 15.33
N ASP A 947 59.60 35.19 15.34
CA ASP A 947 60.42 34.70 14.22
C ASP A 947 59.59 33.91 13.18
N GLU A 948 58.30 33.65 13.46
CA GLU A 948 57.42 32.87 12.61
C GLU A 948 56.63 33.77 11.64
N PRO A 949 56.50 33.40 10.37
CA PRO A 949 55.63 34.11 9.43
C PRO A 949 54.17 33.92 9.82
N LEU A 950 53.33 34.89 9.46
CA LEU A 950 51.87 34.80 9.67
C LEU A 950 51.18 34.43 8.35
N ASP A 951 50.60 33.23 8.30
CA ASP A 951 49.90 32.73 7.11
C ASP A 951 48.39 32.96 7.23
N LEU A 952 47.83 33.68 6.26
CA LEU A 952 46.39 33.92 6.15
C LEU A 952 45.77 32.90 5.20
N PHE A 953 44.95 32.00 5.73
CA PHE A 953 44.25 30.97 4.98
C PHE A 953 42.89 31.48 4.48
N PRO A 954 42.47 31.09 3.27
CA PRO A 954 41.16 31.44 2.76
C PRO A 954 40.07 30.75 3.60
N GLN A 955 38.97 31.47 3.81
CA GLN A 955 37.75 31.05 4.47
C GLN A 955 36.56 31.32 3.53
N ASP A 956 35.35 31.01 3.97
CA ASP A 956 34.13 31.32 3.23
C ASP A 956 34.01 32.82 2.92
N GLN A 957 33.30 33.14 1.83
CA GLN A 957 32.97 34.50 1.41
C GLN A 957 34.19 35.41 1.13
N GLY A 958 35.36 34.82 0.83
CA GLY A 958 36.57 35.56 0.50
C GLY A 958 37.28 36.19 1.70
N VAL A 959 36.93 35.78 2.92
CA VAL A 959 37.66 36.17 4.14
C VAL A 959 38.98 35.39 4.22
N TRP A 960 40.03 36.01 4.74
CA TRP A 960 41.29 35.32 5.04
C TRP A 960 41.65 35.47 6.51
N ARG A 961 42.14 34.40 7.14
CA ARG A 961 42.46 34.38 8.57
C ARG A 961 43.79 33.72 8.84
N GLY A 962 44.59 34.33 9.70
CA GLY A 962 45.79 33.70 10.24
C GLY A 962 45.95 34.02 11.72
N THR A 963 46.44 33.05 12.46
CA THR A 963 46.64 33.13 13.90
C THR A 963 48.10 32.86 14.25
N MET A 964 48.62 33.54 15.27
CA MET A 964 49.93 33.28 15.86
C MET A 964 49.91 33.57 17.36
N ILE A 965 50.80 32.93 18.12
CA ILE A 965 50.95 33.19 19.55
C ILE A 965 52.06 34.22 19.75
N LEU A 966 51.73 35.33 20.41
CA LEU A 966 52.69 36.37 20.77
C LEU A 966 53.58 35.89 21.93
N ARG A 967 54.77 36.45 22.06
CA ARG A 967 55.73 36.02 23.08
C ARG A 967 55.29 36.30 24.52
N ASP A 968 54.37 37.24 24.69
CA ASP A 968 53.70 37.52 25.97
C ASP A 968 52.53 36.55 26.27
N GLY A 969 52.31 35.56 25.41
CA GLY A 969 51.31 34.51 25.57
C GLY A 969 49.91 34.88 25.08
N ARG A 970 49.72 36.04 24.43
CA ARG A 970 48.44 36.41 23.81
C ARG A 970 48.28 35.77 22.44
N ASP A 971 47.07 35.39 22.07
CA ASP A 971 46.75 34.93 20.73
C ASP A 971 46.48 36.16 19.85
N PHE A 972 47.15 36.22 18.71
CA PHE A 972 46.98 37.24 17.69
C PHE A 972 46.34 36.61 16.46
N GLU A 973 45.15 37.09 16.08
CA GLU A 973 44.48 36.73 14.84
C GLU A 973 44.44 37.96 13.92
N LEU A 974 44.89 37.80 12.67
CA LEU A 974 44.68 38.77 11.61
C LEU A 974 43.60 38.24 10.67
N VAL A 975 42.57 39.03 10.49
CA VAL A 975 41.45 38.78 9.60
C VAL A 975 41.47 39.80 8.46
N MET A 976 41.47 39.31 7.23
CA MET A 976 41.34 40.13 6.03
C MET A 976 39.95 39.92 5.44
N GLU A 977 39.06 40.90 5.66
CA GLU A 977 37.66 40.83 5.26
C GLU A 977 37.41 41.65 3.99
N PRO A 978 36.67 41.16 2.99
CA PRO A 978 36.35 41.96 1.80
C PRO A 978 35.70 43.29 2.20
N TRP A 979 36.25 44.41 1.73
CA TRP A 979 35.77 45.75 2.05
C TRP A 979 35.14 46.40 0.83
N GLY A 980 33.88 46.82 0.97
CA GLY A 980 33.11 47.37 -0.15
C GLY A 980 32.54 46.29 -1.07
N GLY A 981 31.97 45.23 -0.47
CA GLY A 981 31.24 44.20 -1.19
C GLY A 981 30.35 44.83 -2.26
N ALA A 982 30.58 44.37 -3.49
CA ALA A 982 29.85 44.76 -4.67
C ALA A 982 28.35 44.75 -4.38
N ASP A 983 27.75 45.93 -4.41
CA ASP A 983 26.34 46.10 -4.71
C ASP A 983 26.13 45.69 -6.18
N LYS A 984 26.23 44.38 -6.44
CA LYS A 984 25.76 43.72 -7.67
C LYS A 984 24.32 43.27 -7.46
N SER A 985 23.50 44.08 -6.79
CA SER A 985 22.04 43.93 -6.74
C SER A 985 21.30 44.75 -7.80
N GLY A 986 22.01 45.44 -8.70
CA GLY A 986 21.42 46.23 -9.78
C GLY A 986 21.76 45.73 -11.18
N THR A 987 21.12 44.65 -11.65
CA THR A 987 20.40 44.54 -12.94
C THR A 987 19.95 43.10 -13.21
N ASP A 988 18.64 42.94 -13.40
CA ASP A 988 17.91 41.86 -14.09
C ASP A 988 18.08 40.41 -13.61
N ASP A 989 17.28 40.05 -12.59
CA ASP A 989 16.80 38.69 -12.41
C ASP A 989 15.35 38.60 -12.92
N LYS A 990 15.21 38.46 -14.25
CA LYS A 990 13.98 37.90 -14.83
C LYS A 990 13.95 36.42 -14.46
N LYS A 991 13.24 36.11 -13.38
CA LYS A 991 12.62 34.79 -13.19
C LYS A 991 11.73 34.48 -14.40
N LYS A 992 12.24 33.66 -15.32
CA LYS A 992 11.42 32.78 -16.13
C LYS A 992 12.02 31.37 -16.04
N SER A 993 11.28 30.51 -15.36
CA SER A 993 11.38 29.07 -15.42
C SER A 993 11.47 28.60 -16.89
N PRO A 994 12.31 27.61 -17.23
CA PRO A 994 12.24 27.00 -18.54
C PRO A 994 11.11 25.97 -18.54
N THR A 995 9.93 26.40 -19.00
CA THR A 995 9.02 25.49 -19.68
C THR A 995 9.58 25.14 -21.05
N SER A 996 9.45 23.86 -21.37
CA SER A 996 9.66 23.19 -22.64
C SER A 996 9.32 23.99 -23.91
N GLY A 997 10.09 23.71 -24.97
CA GLY A 997 9.61 23.70 -26.35
C GLY A 997 10.14 24.80 -27.26
N GLY A 998 10.60 24.38 -28.45
CA GLY A 998 10.57 25.23 -29.64
C GLY A 998 11.90 25.43 -30.33
N SER A 999 12.18 24.56 -31.29
CA SER A 999 13.01 24.83 -32.46
C SER A 999 12.74 26.22 -33.05
N ASP A 1000 13.79 26.98 -33.35
CA ASP A 1000 13.94 27.55 -34.69
C ASP A 1000 15.34 28.16 -34.91
N LEU A 1001 16.04 27.52 -35.86
CA LEU A 1001 17.18 28.06 -36.58
C LEU A 1001 16.75 29.30 -37.39
N LYS A 1002 17.56 30.37 -37.36
CA LYS A 1002 17.88 31.20 -38.54
C LYS A 1002 19.03 32.19 -38.28
N ASN A 1003 20.13 31.96 -39.01
CA ASN A 1003 21.04 32.91 -39.67
C ASN A 1003 21.34 34.26 -39.00
N ASN A 1004 22.62 34.54 -38.74
CA ASN A 1004 23.60 35.25 -39.63
C ASN A 1004 24.70 35.97 -38.78
N PRO A 1005 25.77 36.55 -39.37
CA PRO A 1005 27.15 36.14 -39.07
C PRO A 1005 28.07 37.31 -38.62
N PHE A 1006 29.35 37.00 -38.37
CA PHE A 1006 30.48 37.94 -38.19
C PHE A 1006 30.41 38.93 -37.00
N ASN A 1007 31.15 38.60 -35.94
CA ASN A 1007 32.44 39.22 -35.62
C ASN A 1007 33.20 38.38 -34.60
#